data_AF-A0A3D8QZ02-F1
#
_entry.id   AF-A0A3D8QZ02-F1
#
_cell.length_a   1.000
_cell.length_b   1.000
_cell.length_c   1.000
_cell.angle_alpha   90.00
_cell.angle_beta   90.00
_cell.angle_gamma   90.00
#
_symmetry.space_group_name_H-M   'P 1'
#
loop_
_entity.id
_entity.type
_entity.pdbx_description
1 polymer ?
#
loop_
_entity_poly.entity_id
_entity_poly.type
_entity_poly.pdbx_seq_one_letter_code
_entity_poly.pdbx_strand_id
1 'polypeptide(L)'
;MDRKRESSNNLKLAIVVLSHSKTNPEHNHLSLPALHAFPMIPATKTRALARAIFASHHRPLSTNPTSIFTSTPITSVLIANRGEIALRVGRTASALGVRCTTIYTDPDAQSQHALSSPFAVNLGTANAYLDGERIISVAKEQGCEALHPGYGFLSENSTFAKRCVEEGIVFIGPPWKAIEAMGNKSRSKEIMIEAGVPCIPGYHGLNQDPDHLLQEARKVGFPVLIKAVRGGGGKGMRIAMHEREFLGMLESAKSEGRNSFGDDEMLVEKYITTPRHIEVQIFADRYGNAVALGERDCSLQRRHQKILEEAPAPNLAEEIRQDLWEKARAAALAVGYEGAGTVEFIFDNNTNEFFFMEMNTRLQVEHPVTEAITGEDLVSWQFKIAAGEPLPLTQDTIAQRISERGWAIEARIYAENPSQNFMPDSGKLIHLRTPRISDSIRIDAGFIKGDTVSSAYDGMIAKLIVSGPTREVTIRKLYAALQDYEVVGLSTNIEFLKKICKSPAFIKGDVETGYIQKFGNELFTPEPVAPEVFAQAALGLLAKELSTKSLDIGYGPHGQSIGFSPSSQRRFSFLTSSSEKTPTEVMVDQNSPKLFTVTVRGPGIEETYPNIATSFSSSLISSYFPHTRIETTVITDGDKVTLFQHGKQSQLTLTTPSWFEKALGLKDAANSVLAPMPCKILRNEVKEGDQVEKDQALVVIESMKMETIIRSPQCGIVSKLVHKEGDICKAGTVLVLFEENEQD
;
A
#
# COMPACT_ATOMS: atom_id res chain seq x y z
N MET A 1 -67.22 -17.34 2.12
CA MET A 1 -65.79 -17.66 1.91
C MET A 1 -65.09 -16.45 1.30
N ASP A 2 -65.19 -15.26 1.88
CA ASP A 2 -64.59 -14.77 3.14
C ASP A 2 -63.11 -14.40 2.95
N ARG A 3 -62.76 -13.17 2.53
CA ARG A 3 -62.89 -11.82 3.17
C ARG A 3 -61.63 -11.49 4.00
N LYS A 4 -60.81 -10.52 3.56
CA LYS A 4 -60.88 -9.04 3.83
C LYS A 4 -60.43 -8.70 5.27
N ARG A 5 -59.71 -7.60 5.60
CA ARG A 5 -59.10 -6.49 4.82
C ARG A 5 -58.25 -5.59 5.76
N GLU A 6 -57.42 -4.72 5.20
CA GLU A 6 -57.15 -3.31 5.62
C GLU A 6 -56.97 -2.88 7.10
N SER A 7 -55.74 -2.43 7.42
CA SER A 7 -55.41 -1.01 7.71
C SER A 7 -55.27 -0.43 9.15
N SER A 8 -54.30 0.50 9.25
CA SER A 8 -54.35 1.82 9.93
C SER A 8 -54.09 2.02 11.45
N ASN A 9 -53.10 2.88 11.69
CA ASN A 9 -53.11 4.09 12.55
C ASN A 9 -52.76 4.08 14.07
N ASN A 10 -51.77 4.93 14.34
CA ASN A 10 -51.67 5.97 15.38
C ASN A 10 -51.44 5.60 16.85
N LEU A 11 -50.25 6.02 17.32
CA LEU A 11 -49.99 6.34 18.73
C LEU A 11 -51.01 7.36 19.26
N LYS A 12 -51.43 7.18 20.52
CA LYS A 12 -52.16 8.20 21.29
C LYS A 12 -51.26 8.87 22.33
N LEU A 13 -51.51 10.17 22.50
CA LEU A 13 -50.87 11.09 23.43
C LEU A 13 -51.76 11.30 24.67
N ALA A 14 -51.16 11.42 25.87
CA ALA A 14 -51.61 12.16 27.08
C ALA A 14 -50.78 11.64 28.27
N ILE A 15 -49.94 12.39 28.99
CA ILE A 15 -50.13 13.68 29.69
C ILE A 15 -51.16 13.60 30.82
N VAL A 16 -50.66 13.60 32.07
CA VAL A 16 -51.33 14.15 33.24
C VAL A 16 -50.35 15.11 33.92
N VAL A 17 -50.82 16.32 34.23
CA VAL A 17 -50.09 17.41 34.90
C VAL A 17 -50.62 17.56 36.33
N LEU A 18 -49.77 18.00 37.26
CA LEU A 18 -50.05 18.87 38.43
C LEU A 18 -48.79 18.87 39.34
N SER A 19 -48.39 19.90 40.09
CA SER A 19 -48.31 21.38 39.89
C SER A 19 -47.61 22.01 41.12
N HIS A 20 -47.14 23.27 41.03
CA HIS A 20 -46.62 24.12 42.14
C HIS A 20 -45.23 23.70 42.73
N SER A 21 -44.31 24.60 43.10
CA SER A 21 -44.25 26.08 43.01
C SER A 21 -42.83 26.63 43.28
N LYS A 22 -42.46 27.79 42.67
CA LYS A 22 -41.65 28.95 43.17
C LYS A 22 -40.35 28.70 43.98
N THR A 23 -39.23 29.43 43.95
CA THR A 23 -38.62 30.61 43.26
C THR A 23 -37.23 30.80 43.91
N ASN A 24 -36.22 31.16 43.10
CA ASN A 24 -34.94 31.89 43.37
C ASN A 24 -34.85 32.87 44.59
N PRO A 25 -33.68 33.49 44.93
CA PRO A 25 -32.23 33.13 44.80
C PRO A 25 -31.25 33.69 45.92
N GLU A 26 -29.92 33.70 45.66
CA GLU A 26 -28.88 34.72 46.00
C GLU A 26 -27.94 34.71 47.28
N HIS A 27 -26.62 34.76 46.97
CA HIS A 27 -25.47 35.61 47.45
C HIS A 27 -24.92 35.76 48.91
N ASN A 28 -23.56 35.69 48.99
CA ASN A 28 -22.56 36.59 49.68
C ASN A 28 -21.80 36.26 51.02
N HIS A 29 -20.47 36.08 50.86
CA HIS A 29 -19.30 36.74 51.53
C HIS A 29 -18.86 36.62 53.03
N LEU A 30 -17.49 36.63 53.21
CA LEU A 30 -16.64 37.02 54.40
C LEU A 30 -16.53 36.02 55.59
N SER A 31 -15.46 35.90 56.43
CA SER A 31 -14.09 36.50 56.52
C SER A 31 -13.12 35.74 57.51
N LEU A 32 -11.83 36.14 57.54
CA LEU A 32 -10.62 35.71 58.35
C LEU A 32 -10.73 35.78 59.92
N PRO A 33 -9.81 35.22 60.78
CA PRO A 33 -8.35 35.58 60.93
C PRO A 33 -7.34 34.48 61.43
N ALA A 34 -6.16 34.88 61.99
CA ALA A 34 -4.84 34.20 61.90
C ALA A 34 -4.02 33.99 63.23
N LEU A 35 -2.66 33.88 63.10
CA LEU A 35 -1.52 33.70 64.08
C LEU A 35 -0.90 32.27 64.11
N HIS A 36 0.37 31.96 64.52
CA HIS A 36 1.52 32.73 65.07
C HIS A 36 2.93 32.03 64.90
N ALA A 37 4.00 32.82 64.67
CA ALA A 37 5.43 32.71 65.13
C ALA A 37 6.44 31.53 64.81
N PHE A 38 7.70 31.93 64.60
CA PHE A 38 9.01 31.20 64.47
C PHE A 38 9.72 31.03 65.86
N PRO A 39 10.90 30.34 66.08
CA PRO A 39 12.13 30.26 65.24
C PRO A 39 12.96 28.93 65.25
N MET A 40 14.26 28.98 64.88
CA MET A 40 15.15 27.89 64.40
C MET A 40 16.37 27.52 65.29
N ILE A 41 16.89 26.26 65.13
CA ILE A 41 18.33 25.82 65.17
C ILE A 41 19.06 25.85 66.57
N PRO A 42 20.18 25.10 66.89
CA PRO A 42 21.02 24.12 66.15
C PRO A 42 21.22 22.71 66.81
N ALA A 43 21.99 21.86 66.10
CA ALA A 43 22.47 20.51 66.45
C ALA A 43 23.52 20.38 67.60
N THR A 44 23.73 19.15 68.15
CA THR A 44 25.07 18.49 68.26
C THR A 44 25.09 17.03 68.82
N LYS A 45 25.79 16.15 68.09
CA LYS A 45 26.77 15.07 68.48
C LYS A 45 26.61 14.09 69.68
N THR A 46 27.11 12.85 69.43
CA THR A 46 27.69 11.82 70.36
C THR A 46 26.74 11.09 71.34
N ARG A 47 26.94 9.82 71.79
CA ARG A 47 27.96 8.73 71.67
C ARG A 47 27.19 7.38 71.86
N ALA A 48 27.36 6.32 71.07
CA ALA A 48 28.33 5.20 71.17
C ALA A 48 28.20 4.24 72.40
N LEU A 49 28.19 2.92 72.09
CA LEU A 49 28.29 1.71 72.96
C LEU A 49 27.01 1.32 73.76
N ALA A 50 26.70 0.03 74.00
CA ALA A 50 27.51 -1.19 73.93
C ALA A 50 26.78 -2.47 73.39
N ARG A 51 27.59 -3.48 73.07
CA ARG A 51 27.24 -4.83 72.57
C ARG A 51 26.34 -5.66 73.51
N ALA A 52 25.48 -6.49 72.90
CA ALA A 52 25.22 -7.87 73.35
C ALA A 52 25.11 -8.79 72.11
N ILE A 53 25.55 -10.03 72.22
CA ILE A 53 25.79 -10.95 71.09
C ILE A 53 24.70 -12.02 71.05
N PHE A 54 24.14 -12.28 69.85
CA PHE A 54 23.68 -13.60 69.46
C PHE A 54 24.07 -13.86 68.01
N ALA A 55 24.68 -15.02 67.75
CA ALA A 55 25.13 -15.43 66.42
C ALA A 55 24.35 -16.68 65.98
N SER A 56 23.71 -16.61 64.81
CA SER A 56 23.19 -17.79 64.11
C SER A 56 23.11 -17.56 62.59
N HIS A 57 24.04 -18.19 61.87
CA HIS A 57 23.90 -18.70 60.50
C HIS A 57 23.18 -17.82 59.45
N HIS A 58 23.91 -16.88 58.84
CA HIS A 58 23.61 -16.47 57.48
C HIS A 58 23.98 -17.59 56.50
N ARG A 59 23.00 -18.13 55.76
CA ARG A 59 23.29 -18.74 54.45
C ARG A 59 23.81 -17.63 53.52
N PRO A 60 24.90 -17.84 52.76
CA PRO A 60 25.23 -16.92 51.69
C PRO A 60 24.10 -16.98 50.64
N LEU A 61 23.51 -15.82 50.35
CA LEU A 61 22.67 -15.67 49.16
C LEU A 61 23.57 -15.93 47.94
N SER A 62 23.16 -16.87 47.08
CA SER A 62 23.84 -17.13 45.82
C SER A 62 23.76 -15.87 44.96
N THR A 63 24.88 -15.14 44.86
CA THR A 63 25.05 -14.12 43.84
C THR A 63 25.21 -14.85 42.51
N ASN A 64 24.09 -15.11 41.82
CA ASN A 64 24.16 -15.42 40.40
C ASN A 64 24.94 -14.28 39.73
N PRO A 65 26.00 -14.57 38.95
CA PRO A 65 26.69 -13.52 38.23
C PRO A 65 25.71 -12.91 37.23
N THR A 66 25.39 -11.63 37.43
CA THR A 66 24.66 -10.87 36.42
C THR A 66 25.52 -10.87 35.17
N SER A 67 25.06 -11.53 34.11
CA SER A 67 25.71 -11.50 32.80
C SER A 67 25.90 -10.04 32.39
N ILE A 68 27.15 -9.56 32.37
CA ILE A 68 27.47 -8.25 31.84
C ILE A 68 27.43 -8.39 30.33
N PHE A 69 26.24 -8.19 29.76
CA PHE A 69 26.04 -8.18 28.31
C PHE A 69 26.89 -7.05 27.71
N THR A 70 27.81 -7.42 26.82
CA THR A 70 28.70 -6.48 26.14
C THR A 70 27.97 -5.85 24.96
N SER A 71 27.16 -4.83 25.22
CA SER A 71 26.55 -4.02 24.15
C SER A 71 27.56 -3.02 23.57
N THR A 72 27.48 -2.80 22.27
CA THR A 72 28.20 -1.74 21.55
C THR A 72 27.18 -0.76 21.02
N PRO A 73 27.02 0.44 21.63
CA PRO A 73 26.02 1.40 21.20
C PRO A 73 26.25 1.83 19.74
N ILE A 74 25.22 1.68 18.91
CA ILE A 74 25.22 2.22 17.54
C ILE A 74 24.89 3.71 17.63
N THR A 75 25.85 4.58 17.33
CA THR A 75 25.67 6.05 17.35
C THR A 75 25.47 6.64 15.96
N SER A 76 25.82 5.89 14.91
CA SER A 76 25.64 6.30 13.52
C SER A 76 25.26 5.16 12.58
N VAL A 77 24.37 5.46 11.63
CA VAL A 77 23.82 4.47 10.69
C VAL A 77 23.71 5.04 9.28
N LEU A 78 24.06 4.25 8.27
CA LEU A 78 23.66 4.49 6.88
C LEU A 78 22.40 3.67 6.57
N ILE A 79 21.37 4.32 6.03
CA ILE A 79 20.17 3.63 5.58
C ILE A 79 20.31 3.31 4.09
N ALA A 80 20.55 2.05 3.76
CA ALA A 80 20.82 1.58 2.40
C ALA A 80 19.52 1.32 1.60
N ASN A 81 18.59 2.29 1.61
CA ASN A 81 17.28 2.17 0.97
C ASN A 81 16.71 3.56 0.60
N ARG A 82 15.51 3.57 0.01
CA ARG A 82 14.76 4.73 -0.49
C ARG A 82 13.41 4.90 0.22
N GLY A 83 12.70 5.97 -0.14
CA GLY A 83 11.25 6.09 0.04
C GLY A 83 10.80 6.12 1.50
N GLU A 84 9.62 5.56 1.74
CA GLU A 84 8.97 5.53 3.04
C GLU A 84 9.70 4.64 4.05
N ILE A 85 10.36 3.55 3.61
CA ILE A 85 11.16 2.71 4.52
C ILE A 85 12.41 3.45 5.01
N ALA A 86 13.06 4.24 4.15
CA ALA A 86 14.17 5.07 4.57
C ALA A 86 13.72 6.13 5.61
N LEU A 87 12.54 6.72 5.43
CA LEU A 87 11.93 7.60 6.42
C LEU A 87 11.54 6.86 7.71
N ARG A 88 10.92 5.68 7.61
CA ARG A 88 10.51 4.84 8.75
C ARG A 88 11.69 4.48 9.64
N VAL A 89 12.82 4.11 9.05
CA VAL A 89 14.05 3.79 9.78
C VAL A 89 14.70 5.06 10.33
N GLY A 90 14.75 6.15 9.53
CA GLY A 90 15.30 7.44 9.97
C GLY A 90 14.57 8.04 11.17
N ARG A 91 13.24 7.90 11.25
CA ARG A 91 12.43 8.31 12.42
C ARG A 91 12.86 7.58 13.70
N THR A 92 13.00 6.25 13.66
CA THR A 92 13.42 5.47 14.84
C THR A 92 14.89 5.73 15.19
N ALA A 93 15.79 5.80 14.20
CA ALA A 93 17.18 6.18 14.42
C ALA A 93 17.27 7.54 15.14
N SER A 94 16.53 8.55 14.66
CA SER A 94 16.45 9.87 15.29
C SER A 94 15.84 9.83 16.70
N ALA A 95 14.83 8.99 16.94
CA ALA A 95 14.22 8.83 18.27
C ALA A 95 15.17 8.16 19.29
N LEU A 96 16.08 7.30 18.81
CA LEU A 96 17.15 6.67 19.58
C LEU A 96 18.41 7.55 19.70
N GLY A 97 18.45 8.72 19.08
CA GLY A 97 19.62 9.62 19.07
C GLY A 97 20.75 9.20 18.12
N VAL A 98 20.49 8.27 17.19
CA VAL A 98 21.45 7.76 16.21
C VAL A 98 21.56 8.71 15.02
N ARG A 99 22.78 9.11 14.65
CA ARG A 99 23.04 9.94 13.46
C ARG A 99 22.73 9.14 12.19
N CYS A 100 21.75 9.60 11.43
CA CYS A 100 21.29 8.96 10.21
C CYS A 100 21.93 9.56 8.95
N THR A 101 22.55 8.73 8.12
CA THR A 101 22.98 9.04 6.76
C THR A 101 22.02 8.37 5.76
N THR A 102 21.50 9.12 4.79
CA THR A 102 20.64 8.58 3.72
C THR A 102 21.39 8.56 2.38
N ILE A 103 20.98 7.68 1.49
CA ILE A 103 21.47 7.60 0.11
C ILE A 103 20.34 7.87 -0.87
N TYR A 104 20.68 8.50 -2.00
CA TYR A 104 19.74 8.74 -3.08
C TYR A 104 20.40 8.56 -4.45
N THR A 105 19.59 8.59 -5.49
CA THR A 105 20.00 8.52 -6.90
C THR A 105 19.45 9.74 -7.62
N ASP A 106 19.90 10.03 -8.85
CA ASP A 106 19.49 11.23 -9.59
C ASP A 106 17.96 11.42 -9.69
N PRO A 107 17.12 10.38 -9.93
CA PRO A 107 15.67 10.53 -9.91
C PRO A 107 15.06 10.83 -8.52
N ASP A 108 15.79 10.54 -7.44
CA ASP A 108 15.39 10.76 -6.04
C ASP A 108 16.00 12.02 -5.43
N ALA A 109 16.71 12.85 -6.20
CA ALA A 109 17.40 14.03 -5.69
C ALA A 109 16.48 15.08 -5.00
N GLN A 110 15.15 14.94 -5.15
CA GLN A 110 14.12 15.75 -4.49
C GLN A 110 13.13 14.89 -3.68
N SER A 111 13.46 13.63 -3.41
CA SER A 111 12.61 12.72 -2.63
C SER A 111 12.63 13.07 -1.14
N GLN A 112 11.57 12.71 -0.43
CA GLN A 112 11.44 13.00 1.00
C GLN A 112 12.56 12.36 1.84
N HIS A 113 13.09 11.20 1.45
CA HIS A 113 14.20 10.54 2.16
C HIS A 113 15.59 11.12 1.84
N ALA A 114 15.77 11.76 0.69
CA ALA A 114 16.97 12.55 0.40
C ALA A 114 16.98 13.84 1.22
N LEU A 115 15.80 14.44 1.44
CA LEU A 115 15.62 15.69 2.18
C LEU A 115 15.55 15.52 3.71
N SER A 116 15.40 14.28 4.23
CA SER A 116 15.18 14.03 5.66
C SER A 116 16.43 14.05 6.54
N SER A 117 17.63 14.09 5.96
CA SER A 117 18.90 14.19 6.69
C SER A 117 19.85 15.19 6.01
N PRO A 118 20.61 16.00 6.77
CA PRO A 118 21.72 16.77 6.21
C PRO A 118 22.88 15.88 5.72
N PHE A 119 22.92 14.61 6.11
CA PHE A 119 23.88 13.61 5.67
C PHE A 119 23.26 12.76 4.54
N ALA A 120 23.09 13.35 3.36
CA ALA A 120 22.49 12.69 2.19
C ALA A 120 23.50 12.60 1.04
N VAL A 121 23.75 11.38 0.52
CA VAL A 121 24.76 11.14 -0.53
C VAL A 121 24.13 10.62 -1.83
N ASN A 122 24.45 11.27 -2.95
CA ASN A 122 24.05 10.79 -4.27
C ASN A 122 24.94 9.62 -4.73
N LEU A 123 24.32 8.55 -5.21
CA LEU A 123 24.96 7.39 -5.82
C LEU A 123 25.01 7.46 -7.35
N GLY A 124 24.34 8.45 -7.96
CA GLY A 124 24.20 8.61 -9.40
C GLY A 124 22.97 7.86 -9.94
N THR A 125 23.18 6.98 -10.91
CA THR A 125 22.09 6.39 -11.70
C THR A 125 21.09 5.55 -10.88
N ALA A 126 19.87 5.39 -11.40
CA ALA A 126 18.76 4.73 -10.70
C ALA A 126 19.05 3.30 -10.16
N ASN A 127 19.93 2.55 -10.82
CA ASN A 127 20.28 1.18 -10.41
C ASN A 127 21.32 1.14 -9.26
N ALA A 128 21.90 2.28 -8.86
CA ALA A 128 23.01 2.31 -7.89
C ALA A 128 22.62 1.88 -6.46
N TYR A 129 21.33 1.77 -6.13
CA TYR A 129 20.88 1.10 -4.90
C TYR A 129 21.25 -0.41 -4.83
N LEU A 130 21.68 -1.01 -5.95
CA LEU A 130 22.19 -2.38 -6.01
C LEU A 130 23.74 -2.45 -5.97
N ASP A 131 24.43 -1.31 -5.94
CA ASP A 131 25.91 -1.25 -5.87
C ASP A 131 26.38 -1.33 -4.40
N GLY A 132 26.54 -2.55 -3.92
CA GLY A 132 26.94 -2.82 -2.55
C GLY A 132 28.32 -2.26 -2.17
N GLU A 133 29.30 -2.33 -3.06
CA GLU A 133 30.64 -1.80 -2.79
C GLU A 133 30.63 -0.26 -2.74
N ARG A 134 29.87 0.41 -3.63
CA ARG A 134 29.69 1.86 -3.52
C ARG A 134 29.00 2.23 -2.21
N ILE A 135 27.92 1.55 -1.82
CA ILE A 135 27.19 1.82 -0.58
C ILE A 135 28.09 1.63 0.65
N ILE A 136 28.91 0.58 0.69
CA ILE A 136 29.92 0.35 1.74
C ILE A 136 30.97 1.48 1.75
N SER A 137 31.46 1.92 0.58
CA SER A 137 32.40 3.06 0.52
C SER A 137 31.78 4.34 1.11
N VAL A 138 30.49 4.63 0.80
CA VAL A 138 29.77 5.78 1.37
C VAL A 138 29.65 5.65 2.89
N ALA A 139 29.32 4.47 3.41
CA ALA A 139 29.21 4.25 4.86
C ALA A 139 30.55 4.57 5.56
N LYS A 140 31.68 4.17 4.98
CA LYS A 140 33.03 4.47 5.50
C LYS A 140 33.40 5.95 5.35
N GLU A 141 33.14 6.55 4.18
CA GLU A 141 33.34 7.98 3.89
C GLU A 141 32.57 8.88 4.88
N GLN A 142 31.35 8.46 5.25
CA GLN A 142 30.47 9.18 6.18
C GLN A 142 30.65 8.76 7.64
N GLY A 143 31.60 7.88 7.97
CA GLY A 143 31.88 7.42 9.33
C GLY A 143 30.66 6.78 10.01
N CYS A 144 29.93 5.93 9.30
CA CYS A 144 28.79 5.17 9.83
C CYS A 144 29.26 3.83 10.42
N GLU A 145 28.91 3.58 11.68
CA GLU A 145 29.22 2.33 12.39
C GLU A 145 28.33 1.16 11.95
N ALA A 146 27.11 1.47 11.51
CA ALA A 146 26.11 0.49 11.12
C ALA A 146 25.45 0.79 9.77
N LEU A 147 24.84 -0.23 9.19
CA LEU A 147 24.06 -0.13 7.95
C LEU A 147 22.71 -0.82 8.12
N HIS A 148 21.62 -0.08 7.86
CA HIS A 148 20.27 -0.63 7.87
C HIS A 148 19.75 -0.80 6.43
N PRO A 149 19.53 -2.03 5.94
CA PRO A 149 19.15 -2.25 4.55
C PRO A 149 17.66 -2.03 4.28
N GLY A 150 16.79 -2.04 5.29
CA GLY A 150 15.34 -1.97 5.09
C GLY A 150 14.81 -3.26 4.47
N TYR A 151 14.12 -3.15 3.33
CA TYR A 151 13.65 -4.29 2.53
C TYR A 151 13.85 -4.08 1.03
N GLY A 152 14.00 -5.18 0.30
CA GLY A 152 14.39 -5.13 -1.11
C GLY A 152 15.84 -4.69 -1.29
N PHE A 153 16.21 -4.41 -2.54
CA PHE A 153 17.59 -4.09 -2.95
C PHE A 153 18.60 -5.12 -2.44
N LEU A 154 19.38 -4.77 -1.41
CA LEU A 154 20.45 -5.59 -0.86
C LEU A 154 20.12 -6.21 0.51
N SER A 155 18.88 -6.08 1.01
CA SER A 155 18.49 -6.58 2.34
C SER A 155 18.65 -8.09 2.52
N GLU A 156 18.53 -8.86 1.44
CA GLU A 156 18.63 -10.33 1.44
C GLU A 156 19.83 -10.80 0.61
N ASN A 157 20.84 -9.93 0.42
CA ASN A 157 22.07 -10.26 -0.28
C ASN A 157 23.15 -10.69 0.74
N SER A 158 23.40 -12.00 0.83
CA SER A 158 24.38 -12.58 1.75
C SER A 158 25.80 -12.06 1.52
N THR A 159 26.20 -11.87 0.25
CA THR A 159 27.51 -11.30 -0.10
C THR A 159 27.65 -9.88 0.43
N PHE A 160 26.65 -9.03 0.28
CA PHE A 160 26.66 -7.67 0.80
C PHE A 160 26.71 -7.62 2.33
N ALA A 161 25.87 -8.43 3.01
CA ALA A 161 25.90 -8.54 4.46
C ALA A 161 27.27 -9.03 4.99
N LYS A 162 27.90 -9.99 4.29
CA LYS A 162 29.24 -10.46 4.59
C LYS A 162 30.30 -9.37 4.40
N ARG A 163 30.26 -8.63 3.28
CA ARG A 163 31.17 -7.52 3.01
C ARG A 163 31.06 -6.40 4.06
N CYS A 164 29.85 -6.09 4.54
CA CYS A 164 29.68 -5.15 5.65
C CYS A 164 30.48 -5.58 6.90
N VAL A 165 30.37 -6.85 7.30
CA VAL A 165 31.09 -7.41 8.45
C VAL A 165 32.61 -7.43 8.24
N GLU A 166 33.08 -7.78 7.05
CA GLU A 166 34.51 -7.74 6.70
C GLU A 166 35.11 -6.33 6.77
N GLU A 167 34.30 -5.30 6.47
CA GLU A 167 34.70 -3.90 6.50
C GLU A 167 34.46 -3.23 7.87
N GLY A 168 34.01 -3.99 8.88
CA GLY A 168 33.78 -3.52 10.25
C GLY A 168 32.47 -2.75 10.47
N ILE A 169 31.52 -2.83 9.54
CA ILE A 169 30.22 -2.18 9.61
C ILE A 169 29.18 -3.15 10.15
N VAL A 170 28.43 -2.75 11.19
CA VAL A 170 27.34 -3.55 11.75
C VAL A 170 26.17 -3.59 10.77
N PHE A 171 25.94 -4.75 10.15
CA PHE A 171 24.75 -4.99 9.34
C PHE A 171 23.53 -5.17 10.25
N ILE A 172 22.57 -4.25 10.20
CA ILE A 172 21.34 -4.30 11.01
C ILE A 172 20.33 -5.22 10.32
N GLY A 173 20.52 -6.51 10.52
CA GLY A 173 19.76 -7.60 9.93
C GLY A 173 20.33 -8.96 10.35
N PRO A 174 19.85 -10.07 9.79
CA PRO A 174 20.37 -11.39 10.14
C PRO A 174 21.81 -11.63 9.67
N PRO A 175 22.50 -12.61 10.26
CA PRO A 175 23.85 -12.96 9.86
C PRO A 175 23.88 -13.45 8.41
N TRP A 176 24.92 -13.10 7.65
CA TRP A 176 25.02 -13.45 6.22
C TRP A 176 24.88 -14.94 5.93
N LYS A 177 25.24 -15.82 6.88
CA LYS A 177 25.05 -17.28 6.79
C LYS A 177 23.57 -17.71 6.82
N ALA A 178 22.75 -17.03 7.62
CA ALA A 178 21.31 -17.30 7.68
C ALA A 178 20.62 -16.82 6.38
N ILE A 179 21.04 -15.66 5.85
CA ILE A 179 20.62 -15.16 4.52
C ILE A 179 20.98 -16.18 3.43
N GLU A 180 22.22 -16.65 3.41
CA GLU A 180 22.71 -17.65 2.44
C GLU A 180 21.96 -18.98 2.54
N ALA A 181 21.74 -19.48 3.76
CA ALA A 181 21.02 -20.74 4.00
C ALA A 181 19.55 -20.69 3.53
N MET A 182 18.87 -19.56 3.72
CA MET A 182 17.47 -19.38 3.33
C MET A 182 17.29 -18.99 1.86
N GLY A 183 18.29 -18.38 1.22
CA GLY A 183 18.25 -18.01 -0.20
C GLY A 183 18.25 -19.19 -1.19
N ASN A 184 18.57 -20.41 -0.75
CA ASN A 184 18.49 -21.63 -1.56
C ASN A 184 17.29 -22.49 -1.11
N LYS A 185 16.30 -22.66 -2.00
CA LYS A 185 15.03 -23.38 -1.71
C LYS A 185 15.20 -24.86 -1.35
N SER A 186 16.20 -25.54 -1.89
CA SER A 186 16.44 -26.95 -1.51
C SER A 186 17.06 -27.00 -0.12
N ARG A 187 18.11 -26.19 0.11
CA ARG A 187 18.83 -26.18 1.39
C ARG A 187 17.96 -25.66 2.54
N SER A 188 17.11 -24.68 2.29
CA SER A 188 16.19 -24.16 3.31
C SER A 188 15.20 -25.23 3.75
N LYS A 189 14.62 -25.99 2.81
CA LYS A 189 13.72 -27.12 3.12
C LYS A 189 14.40 -28.24 3.90
N GLU A 190 15.64 -28.62 3.55
CA GLU A 190 16.41 -29.60 4.33
C GLU A 190 16.50 -29.17 5.80
N ILE A 191 16.91 -27.92 6.05
CA ILE A 191 17.03 -27.35 7.40
C ILE A 191 15.67 -27.30 8.11
N MET A 192 14.59 -26.92 7.41
CA MET A 192 13.25 -26.89 8.00
C MET A 192 12.71 -28.28 8.36
N ILE A 193 12.95 -29.29 7.53
CA ILE A 193 12.58 -30.69 7.81
C ILE A 193 13.37 -31.21 9.02
N GLU A 194 14.69 -30.95 9.08
CA GLU A 194 15.53 -31.28 10.24
C GLU A 194 15.06 -30.57 11.52
N ALA A 195 14.54 -29.34 11.40
CA ALA A 195 13.97 -28.55 12.49
C ALA A 195 12.52 -28.95 12.88
N GLY A 196 11.91 -29.94 12.22
CA GLY A 196 10.54 -30.36 12.49
C GLY A 196 9.46 -29.35 12.08
N VAL A 197 9.77 -28.49 11.10
CA VAL A 197 8.86 -27.52 10.47
C VAL A 197 8.22 -28.19 9.24
N PRO A 198 6.88 -28.25 9.14
CA PRO A 198 6.21 -28.93 8.04
C PRO A 198 6.51 -28.20 6.72
N CYS A 199 6.99 -28.93 5.71
CA CYS A 199 7.24 -28.41 4.36
C CYS A 199 6.23 -28.98 3.36
N ILE A 200 5.96 -28.26 2.27
CA ILE A 200 4.99 -28.70 1.24
C ILE A 200 5.45 -30.07 0.69
N PRO A 201 4.59 -31.11 0.70
CA PRO A 201 4.92 -32.42 0.15
C PRO A 201 5.35 -32.31 -1.31
N GLY A 202 6.51 -32.89 -1.66
CA GLY A 202 7.09 -32.71 -2.97
C GLY A 202 8.41 -33.45 -3.19
N TYR A 203 8.91 -33.36 -4.41
CA TYR A 203 10.22 -33.85 -4.82
C TYR A 203 11.18 -32.68 -5.09
N HIS A 204 12.34 -32.76 -4.43
CA HIS A 204 13.39 -31.73 -4.45
C HIS A 204 14.78 -32.34 -4.70
N GLY A 205 14.83 -33.56 -5.23
CA GLY A 205 16.08 -34.27 -5.46
C GLY A 205 16.80 -33.86 -6.75
N LEU A 206 18.04 -34.32 -6.87
CA LEU A 206 18.94 -33.99 -7.99
C LEU A 206 18.60 -34.70 -9.31
N ASN A 207 17.65 -35.65 -9.33
CA ASN A 207 17.28 -36.34 -10.57
C ASN A 207 16.23 -35.54 -11.34
N GLN A 208 16.69 -34.84 -12.38
CA GLN A 208 15.90 -33.92 -13.20
C GLN A 208 15.35 -34.55 -14.50
N ASP A 209 15.37 -35.89 -14.57
CA ASP A 209 14.77 -36.66 -15.66
C ASP A 209 13.23 -36.46 -15.72
N PRO A 210 12.64 -36.14 -16.89
CA PRO A 210 11.20 -35.87 -16.99
C PRO A 210 10.28 -37.02 -16.57
N ASP A 211 10.65 -38.27 -16.85
CA ASP A 211 9.85 -39.44 -16.49
C ASP A 211 9.95 -39.74 -14.98
N HIS A 212 11.11 -39.48 -14.36
CA HIS A 212 11.26 -39.52 -12.92
C HIS A 212 10.41 -38.44 -12.25
N LEU A 213 10.50 -37.18 -12.70
CA LEU A 213 9.69 -36.08 -12.15
C LEU A 213 8.18 -36.34 -12.28
N LEU A 214 7.75 -37.00 -13.37
CA LEU A 214 6.38 -37.46 -13.56
C LEU A 214 5.99 -38.58 -12.57
N GLN A 215 6.88 -39.53 -12.28
CA GLN A 215 6.64 -40.55 -11.25
C GLN A 215 6.51 -39.95 -9.85
N GLU A 216 7.33 -38.95 -9.52
CA GLU A 216 7.22 -38.23 -8.25
C GLU A 216 5.92 -37.39 -8.17
N ALA A 217 5.52 -36.75 -9.27
CA ALA A 217 4.22 -36.08 -9.37
C ALA A 217 3.04 -37.03 -9.10
N ARG A 218 3.11 -38.28 -9.60
CA ARG A 218 2.10 -39.32 -9.29
C ARG A 218 2.07 -39.70 -7.81
N LYS A 219 3.22 -39.73 -7.11
CA LYS A 219 3.29 -40.02 -5.66
C LYS A 219 2.70 -38.88 -4.81
N VAL A 220 2.99 -37.63 -5.18
CA VAL A 220 2.41 -36.43 -4.54
C VAL A 220 0.91 -36.30 -4.82
N GLY A 221 0.49 -36.74 -6.01
CA GLY A 221 -0.89 -36.73 -6.47
C GLY A 221 -1.32 -35.37 -7.01
N PHE A 222 -1.92 -35.35 -8.20
CA PHE A 222 -2.40 -34.14 -8.86
C PHE A 222 -3.55 -33.46 -8.06
N PRO A 223 -3.72 -32.12 -8.15
CA PRO A 223 -2.87 -31.17 -8.88
C PRO A 223 -1.49 -30.99 -8.22
N VAL A 224 -0.48 -30.73 -9.05
CA VAL A 224 0.91 -30.44 -8.63
C VAL A 224 1.40 -29.12 -9.21
N LEU A 225 2.37 -28.52 -8.51
CA LEU A 225 3.01 -27.26 -8.84
C LEU A 225 4.48 -27.54 -9.19
N ILE A 226 4.85 -27.25 -10.43
CA ILE A 226 6.22 -27.32 -10.92
C ILE A 226 6.84 -25.93 -10.70
N LYS A 227 8.03 -25.86 -10.08
CA LYS A 227 8.75 -24.60 -9.82
C LYS A 227 10.23 -24.75 -10.16
N ALA A 228 10.85 -23.71 -10.71
CA ALA A 228 12.31 -23.61 -10.76
C ALA A 228 12.93 -23.57 -9.34
N VAL A 229 14.08 -24.24 -9.17
CA VAL A 229 14.88 -24.22 -7.91
C VAL A 229 15.34 -22.80 -7.60
N ARG A 230 15.85 -22.10 -8.61
CA ARG A 230 16.28 -20.69 -8.51
C ARG A 230 15.17 -19.71 -8.89
N GLY A 231 15.22 -18.51 -8.32
CA GLY A 231 14.35 -17.41 -8.66
C GLY A 231 13.12 -17.25 -7.76
N GLY A 232 12.37 -16.16 -7.98
CA GLY A 232 11.19 -15.78 -7.19
C GLY A 232 10.18 -14.96 -8.02
N GLY A 233 9.10 -14.50 -7.37
CA GLY A 233 8.09 -13.65 -8.02
C GLY A 233 7.21 -14.38 -9.04
N GLY A 234 6.93 -15.67 -8.86
CA GLY A 234 6.03 -16.46 -9.72
C GLY A 234 6.62 -16.95 -11.05
N LYS A 235 7.81 -16.46 -11.43
CA LYS A 235 8.49 -16.89 -12.67
C LYS A 235 8.99 -18.32 -12.59
N GLY A 236 8.90 -19.04 -13.71
CA GLY A 236 9.29 -20.45 -13.80
C GLY A 236 8.36 -21.40 -13.03
N MET A 237 7.10 -21.00 -12.82
CA MET A 237 6.08 -21.80 -12.12
C MET A 237 4.96 -22.25 -13.08
N ARG A 238 4.55 -23.52 -12.98
CA ARG A 238 3.43 -24.08 -13.75
C ARG A 238 2.59 -25.04 -12.91
N ILE A 239 1.28 -24.99 -13.06
CA ILE A 239 0.34 -25.90 -12.41
C ILE A 239 0.01 -27.00 -13.40
N ALA A 240 0.17 -28.25 -13.01
CA ALA A 240 -0.40 -29.40 -13.71
C ALA A 240 -1.60 -29.90 -12.89
N MET A 241 -2.81 -29.71 -13.42
CA MET A 241 -4.06 -30.20 -12.84
C MET A 241 -4.22 -31.71 -13.08
N HIS A 242 -3.64 -32.21 -14.17
CA HIS A 242 -3.73 -33.61 -14.58
C HIS A 242 -2.38 -34.18 -15.05
N GLU A 243 -2.26 -35.50 -15.08
CA GLU A 243 -1.04 -36.19 -15.51
C GLU A 243 -0.69 -35.92 -16.98
N ARG A 244 -1.70 -35.92 -17.87
CA ARG A 244 -1.56 -35.78 -19.33
C ARG A 244 -0.87 -34.49 -19.82
N GLU A 245 -0.83 -33.46 -18.97
CA GLU A 245 -0.31 -32.13 -19.27
C GLU A 245 1.02 -31.84 -18.54
N PHE A 246 1.42 -32.71 -17.60
CA PHE A 246 2.60 -32.52 -16.76
C PHE A 246 3.88 -32.27 -17.58
N LEU A 247 4.16 -33.10 -18.59
CA LEU A 247 5.37 -32.96 -19.42
C LEU A 247 5.40 -31.64 -20.21
N GLY A 248 4.24 -31.18 -20.71
CA GLY A 248 4.13 -29.88 -21.40
C GLY A 248 4.30 -28.70 -20.44
N MET A 249 3.76 -28.80 -19.23
CA MET A 249 3.98 -27.82 -18.17
C MET A 249 5.44 -27.79 -17.70
N LEU A 250 6.10 -28.96 -17.60
CA LEU A 250 7.49 -29.09 -17.20
C LEU A 250 8.42 -28.41 -18.22
N GLU A 251 8.28 -28.67 -19.51
CA GLU A 251 9.12 -28.02 -20.54
C GLU A 251 8.88 -26.50 -20.61
N SER A 252 7.64 -26.06 -20.37
CA SER A 252 7.32 -24.63 -20.25
C SER A 252 8.02 -23.98 -19.04
N ALA A 253 8.02 -24.65 -17.88
CA ALA A 253 8.71 -24.19 -16.68
C ALA A 253 10.24 -24.17 -16.86
N LYS A 254 10.82 -25.24 -17.42
CA LYS A 254 12.26 -25.32 -17.75
C LYS A 254 12.71 -24.25 -18.73
N SER A 255 11.90 -23.96 -19.75
CA SER A 255 12.21 -22.91 -20.73
C SER A 255 12.19 -21.52 -20.08
N GLU A 256 11.23 -21.23 -19.21
CA GLU A 256 11.18 -19.96 -18.48
C GLU A 256 12.29 -19.83 -17.43
N GLY A 257 12.63 -20.93 -16.74
CA GLY A 257 13.74 -21.01 -15.79
C GLY A 257 15.09 -20.69 -16.44
N ARG A 258 15.40 -21.35 -17.56
CA ARG A 258 16.62 -21.08 -18.36
C ARG A 258 16.71 -19.61 -18.76
N ASN A 259 15.62 -19.06 -19.30
CA ASN A 259 15.59 -17.67 -19.78
C ASN A 259 15.65 -16.62 -18.66
N SER A 260 15.14 -16.94 -17.47
CA SER A 260 15.04 -15.98 -16.35
C SER A 260 16.22 -16.06 -15.37
N PHE A 261 16.78 -17.26 -15.17
CA PHE A 261 17.69 -17.57 -14.06
C PHE A 261 18.94 -18.34 -14.48
N GLY A 262 19.04 -18.77 -15.75
CA GLY A 262 20.16 -19.58 -16.24
C GLY A 262 20.20 -21.01 -15.69
N ASP A 263 19.08 -21.50 -15.17
CA ASP A 263 18.95 -22.80 -14.49
C ASP A 263 17.64 -23.50 -14.92
N ASP A 264 17.70 -24.82 -15.17
CA ASP A 264 16.56 -25.65 -15.55
C ASP A 264 16.20 -26.73 -14.51
N GLU A 265 16.83 -26.72 -13.33
CA GLU A 265 16.45 -27.58 -12.20
C GLU A 265 15.06 -27.20 -11.67
N MET A 266 14.20 -28.22 -11.54
CA MET A 266 12.81 -28.10 -11.15
C MET A 266 12.50 -28.88 -9.86
N LEU A 267 11.55 -28.32 -9.10
CA LEU A 267 10.90 -28.91 -7.94
C LEU A 267 9.46 -29.27 -8.33
N VAL A 268 8.94 -30.39 -7.81
CA VAL A 268 7.54 -30.78 -7.96
C VAL A 268 6.89 -30.79 -6.58
N GLU A 269 5.85 -29.98 -6.39
CA GLU A 269 5.19 -29.78 -5.10
C GLU A 269 3.69 -30.07 -5.18
N LYS A 270 3.06 -30.37 -4.05
CA LYS A 270 1.59 -30.40 -3.97
C LYS A 270 1.03 -29.01 -4.27
N TYR A 271 0.06 -28.93 -5.17
CA TYR A 271 -0.67 -27.67 -5.40
C TYR A 271 -1.84 -27.57 -4.41
N ILE A 272 -1.81 -26.55 -3.55
CA ILE A 272 -2.89 -26.20 -2.63
C ILE A 272 -3.95 -25.40 -3.40
N THR A 273 -5.22 -25.78 -3.30
CA THR A 273 -6.29 -25.27 -4.17
C THR A 273 -6.99 -24.01 -3.65
N THR A 274 -7.17 -23.88 -2.34
CA THR A 274 -7.73 -22.68 -1.67
C THR A 274 -6.73 -22.10 -0.65
N PRO A 275 -5.51 -21.74 -1.07
CA PRO A 275 -4.44 -21.37 -0.16
C PRO A 275 -4.63 -19.98 0.46
N ARG A 276 -4.32 -19.88 1.75
CA ARG A 276 -4.00 -18.63 2.42
C ARG A 276 -2.50 -18.46 2.54
N HIS A 277 -2.04 -17.22 2.41
CA HIS A 277 -0.66 -16.85 2.71
C HIS A 277 -0.63 -16.30 4.14
N ILE A 278 -0.17 -17.11 5.09
CA ILE A 278 -0.03 -16.74 6.50
C ILE A 278 1.45 -16.68 6.83
N GLU A 279 1.89 -15.64 7.51
CA GLU A 279 3.30 -15.44 7.83
C GLU A 279 3.49 -15.04 9.28
N VAL A 280 4.60 -15.44 9.90
CA VAL A 280 4.87 -15.15 11.31
C VAL A 280 6.06 -14.22 11.43
N GLN A 281 5.86 -13.07 12.07
CA GLN A 281 6.96 -12.18 12.43
C GLN A 281 7.80 -12.84 13.52
N ILE A 282 9.10 -13.01 13.29
CA ILE A 282 10.03 -13.47 14.32
C ILE A 282 11.06 -12.40 14.64
N PHE A 283 11.59 -12.51 15.86
CA PHE A 283 12.82 -11.85 16.30
C PHE A 283 13.68 -12.85 17.05
N ALA A 284 14.99 -12.80 16.81
CA ALA A 284 15.97 -13.61 17.54
C ALA A 284 17.17 -12.77 17.98
N ASP A 285 17.84 -13.19 19.06
CA ASP A 285 19.07 -12.55 19.55
C ASP A 285 20.28 -13.50 19.49
N ARG A 286 21.49 -12.92 19.60
CA ARG A 286 22.75 -13.66 19.64
C ARG A 286 22.95 -14.56 20.88
N TYR A 287 21.98 -14.59 21.80
CA TYR A 287 21.99 -15.45 22.98
C TYR A 287 21.17 -16.73 22.77
N GLY A 288 20.62 -16.93 21.57
CA GLY A 288 19.84 -18.12 21.21
C GLY A 288 18.37 -18.03 21.63
N ASN A 289 17.87 -16.85 21.96
CA ASN A 289 16.44 -16.64 22.21
C ASN A 289 15.73 -16.29 20.90
N ALA A 290 14.49 -16.77 20.73
CA ALA A 290 13.61 -16.37 19.63
C ALA A 290 12.16 -16.17 20.13
N VAL A 291 11.47 -15.17 19.59
CA VAL A 291 10.06 -14.88 19.86
C VAL A 291 9.28 -14.66 18.57
N ALA A 292 8.02 -15.07 18.57
CA ALA A 292 7.05 -14.79 17.51
C ALA A 292 6.14 -13.62 17.92
N LEU A 293 5.97 -12.64 17.04
CA LEU A 293 5.24 -11.40 17.30
C LEU A 293 3.82 -11.41 16.70
N GLY A 294 3.23 -12.60 16.63
CA GLY A 294 1.96 -12.81 15.94
C GLY A 294 2.13 -13.15 14.46
N GLU A 295 1.07 -13.74 13.91
CA GLU A 295 0.93 -14.02 12.50
C GLU A 295 0.19 -12.89 11.77
N ARG A 296 0.46 -12.77 10.47
CA ARG A 296 -0.24 -11.89 9.53
C ARG A 296 -0.86 -12.75 8.43
N ASP A 297 -2.08 -12.43 8.02
CA ASP A 297 -2.66 -12.95 6.79
C ASP A 297 -2.41 -11.94 5.66
N CYS A 298 -1.66 -12.40 4.66
CA CYS A 298 -1.28 -11.64 3.47
C CYS A 298 -1.91 -12.25 2.21
N SER A 299 -3.06 -12.92 2.33
CA SER A 299 -3.69 -13.64 1.20
C SER A 299 -4.26 -12.70 0.14
N LEU A 300 -4.65 -11.47 0.49
CA LEU A 300 -5.19 -10.50 -0.46
C LEU A 300 -4.08 -9.89 -1.34
N GLN A 301 -3.82 -10.59 -2.43
CA GLN A 301 -2.75 -10.32 -3.39
C GLN A 301 -3.28 -10.12 -4.81
N ARG A 302 -2.49 -9.41 -5.62
CA ARG A 302 -2.62 -9.31 -7.07
C ARG A 302 -1.33 -9.81 -7.71
N ARG A 303 -1.39 -10.87 -8.53
CA ARG A 303 -0.20 -11.39 -9.25
C ARG A 303 1.03 -11.55 -8.33
N HIS A 304 0.82 -12.10 -7.12
CA HIS A 304 1.82 -12.27 -6.06
C HIS A 304 2.29 -10.97 -5.36
N GLN A 305 1.72 -9.80 -5.67
CA GLN A 305 1.91 -8.56 -4.92
C GLN A 305 0.86 -8.43 -3.81
N LYS A 306 1.29 -8.34 -2.55
CA LYS A 306 0.40 -8.12 -1.38
C LYS A 306 -0.26 -6.72 -1.47
N ILE A 307 -1.56 -6.63 -1.16
CA ILE A 307 -2.38 -5.39 -1.27
C ILE A 307 -3.05 -5.03 0.06
N LEU A 308 -3.60 -6.03 0.75
CA LEU A 308 -4.08 -5.93 2.13
C LEU A 308 -3.40 -7.01 2.97
N GLU A 309 -3.00 -6.61 4.16
CA GLU A 309 -2.38 -7.46 5.17
C GLU A 309 -3.08 -7.23 6.50
N GLU A 310 -3.43 -8.30 7.22
CA GLU A 310 -4.11 -8.18 8.51
C GLU A 310 -3.47 -9.04 9.60
N ALA A 311 -3.54 -8.56 10.84
CA ALA A 311 -2.99 -9.22 12.01
C ALA A 311 -3.95 -9.06 13.21
N PRO A 312 -4.26 -10.13 13.97
CA PRO A 312 -3.97 -11.55 13.69
C PRO A 312 -4.59 -12.07 12.38
N ALA A 313 -4.35 -13.33 12.03
CA ALA A 313 -4.99 -13.97 10.87
C ALA A 313 -6.47 -14.34 11.18
N PRO A 314 -7.43 -14.06 10.28
CA PRO A 314 -8.85 -14.35 10.51
C PRO A 314 -9.14 -15.85 10.58
N ASN A 315 -10.17 -16.23 11.33
CA ASN A 315 -10.73 -17.59 11.36
C ASN A 315 -9.71 -18.72 11.63
N LEU A 316 -8.57 -18.41 12.26
CA LEU A 316 -7.52 -19.36 12.62
C LEU A 316 -7.67 -19.79 14.08
N ALA A 317 -7.81 -21.10 14.30
CA ALA A 317 -7.93 -21.71 15.62
C ALA A 317 -6.67 -21.48 16.47
N GLU A 318 -6.83 -21.35 17.79
CA GLU A 318 -5.75 -20.94 18.67
C GLU A 318 -4.65 -22.00 18.78
N GLU A 319 -5.00 -23.30 18.72
CA GLU A 319 -3.99 -24.36 18.71
C GLU A 319 -3.07 -24.27 17.48
N ILE A 320 -3.66 -23.97 16.31
CA ILE A 320 -2.91 -23.82 15.05
C ILE A 320 -2.05 -22.55 15.07
N ARG A 321 -2.55 -21.45 15.67
CA ARG A 321 -1.78 -20.22 15.88
C ARG A 321 -0.53 -20.47 16.72
N GLN A 322 -0.68 -21.17 17.85
CA GLN A 322 0.45 -21.48 18.71
C GLN A 322 1.46 -22.42 18.04
N ASP A 323 1.00 -23.42 17.28
CA ASP A 323 1.89 -24.29 16.49
C ASP A 323 2.65 -23.49 15.41
N LEU A 324 1.96 -22.63 14.62
CA LEU A 324 2.61 -21.71 13.67
C LEU A 324 3.71 -20.85 14.33
N TRP A 325 3.43 -20.29 15.51
CA TRP A 325 4.40 -19.50 16.26
C TRP A 325 5.57 -20.34 16.80
N GLU A 326 5.34 -21.59 17.19
CA GLU A 326 6.39 -22.53 17.58
C GLU A 326 7.27 -22.91 16.38
N LYS A 327 6.67 -23.31 15.26
CA LYS A 327 7.39 -23.66 14.02
C LYS A 327 8.20 -22.49 13.45
N ALA A 328 7.66 -21.28 13.51
CA ALA A 328 8.40 -20.08 13.09
C ALA A 328 9.62 -19.79 13.96
N ARG A 329 9.53 -20.01 15.29
CA ARG A 329 10.69 -19.90 16.18
C ARG A 329 11.70 -21.03 15.96
N ALA A 330 11.23 -22.26 15.76
CA ALA A 330 12.09 -23.40 15.44
C ALA A 330 12.90 -23.17 14.14
N ALA A 331 12.25 -22.64 13.10
CA ALA A 331 12.88 -22.23 11.85
C ALA A 331 14.02 -21.20 12.06
N ALA A 332 13.76 -20.15 12.85
CA ALA A 332 14.74 -19.12 13.15
C ALA A 332 15.94 -19.66 13.96
N LEU A 333 15.68 -20.52 14.96
CA LEU A 333 16.75 -21.12 15.77
C LEU A 333 17.61 -22.10 14.95
N ALA A 334 17.02 -22.87 14.04
CA ALA A 334 17.73 -23.84 13.21
C ALA A 334 18.79 -23.21 12.28
N VAL A 335 18.61 -21.94 11.89
CA VAL A 335 19.55 -21.20 11.02
C VAL A 335 20.49 -20.26 11.78
N GLY A 336 20.40 -20.21 13.12
CA GLY A 336 21.16 -19.26 13.94
C GLY A 336 20.80 -17.80 13.63
N TYR A 337 19.51 -17.50 13.49
CA TYR A 337 19.01 -16.18 13.10
C TYR A 337 19.26 -15.11 14.18
N GLU A 338 19.40 -13.85 13.76
CA GLU A 338 19.51 -12.67 14.64
C GLU A 338 18.70 -11.52 14.01
N GLY A 339 18.10 -10.65 14.83
CA GLY A 339 17.29 -9.52 14.37
C GLY A 339 15.90 -9.92 13.86
N ALA A 340 15.33 -9.10 12.97
CA ALA A 340 13.98 -9.27 12.43
C ALA A 340 13.94 -10.23 11.24
N GLY A 341 12.94 -11.11 11.21
CA GLY A 341 12.68 -12.00 10.07
C GLY A 341 11.20 -12.34 9.95
N THR A 342 10.81 -12.98 8.84
CA THR A 342 9.44 -13.50 8.69
C THR A 342 9.45 -14.86 8.03
N VAL A 343 8.77 -15.82 8.67
CA VAL A 343 8.59 -17.18 8.15
C VAL A 343 7.24 -17.22 7.44
N GLU A 344 7.26 -17.48 6.13
CA GLU A 344 6.07 -17.50 5.28
C GLU A 344 5.55 -18.94 5.13
N PHE A 345 4.25 -19.13 5.33
CA PHE A 345 3.55 -20.42 5.26
C PHE A 345 2.38 -20.35 4.27
N ILE A 346 2.15 -21.46 3.57
CA ILE A 346 0.89 -21.70 2.86
C ILE A 346 -0.03 -22.48 3.81
N PHE A 347 -1.27 -22.02 3.98
CA PHE A 347 -2.30 -22.68 4.77
C PHE A 347 -3.44 -23.15 3.85
N ASP A 348 -3.83 -24.42 3.94
CA ASP A 348 -4.93 -24.99 3.15
C ASP A 348 -6.25 -24.83 3.90
N ASN A 349 -7.15 -23.99 3.38
CA ASN A 349 -8.49 -23.76 3.95
C ASN A 349 -9.36 -25.04 4.02
N ASN A 350 -9.04 -26.11 3.28
CA ASN A 350 -9.82 -27.35 3.27
C ASN A 350 -9.36 -28.33 4.36
N THR A 351 -8.05 -28.43 4.62
CA THR A 351 -7.48 -29.38 5.60
C THR A 351 -7.13 -28.73 6.93
N ASN A 352 -6.98 -27.40 6.96
CA ASN A 352 -6.38 -26.62 8.05
C ASN A 352 -4.91 -26.96 8.34
N GLU A 353 -4.22 -27.58 7.39
CA GLU A 353 -2.77 -27.83 7.46
C GLU A 353 -2.00 -26.60 6.93
N PHE A 354 -0.81 -26.38 7.50
CA PHE A 354 0.11 -25.35 7.02
C PHE A 354 1.47 -25.95 6.67
N PHE A 355 2.14 -25.32 5.71
CA PHE A 355 3.44 -25.75 5.22
C PHE A 355 4.34 -24.55 4.95
N PHE A 356 5.60 -24.65 5.37
CA PHE A 356 6.65 -23.68 5.10
C PHE A 356 6.83 -23.46 3.58
N MET A 357 6.85 -22.20 3.18
CA MET A 357 7.18 -21.76 1.83
C MET A 357 8.63 -21.28 1.77
N GLU A 358 8.94 -20.24 2.52
CA GLU A 358 10.24 -19.57 2.55
C GLU A 358 10.40 -18.73 3.84
N MET A 359 11.61 -18.24 4.07
CA MET A 359 11.91 -17.31 5.17
C MET A 359 12.50 -16.04 4.57
N ASN A 360 11.78 -14.92 4.71
CA ASN A 360 12.26 -13.62 4.29
C ASN A 360 13.21 -13.08 5.37
N THR A 361 14.46 -12.87 4.99
CA THR A 361 15.61 -12.64 5.89
C THR A 361 15.81 -11.16 6.19
N ARG A 362 14.71 -10.47 6.50
CA ARG A 362 14.60 -9.01 6.59
C ARG A 362 13.36 -8.59 7.37
N LEU A 363 13.23 -7.28 7.60
CA LEU A 363 11.95 -6.67 7.97
C LEU A 363 10.96 -6.79 6.81
N GLN A 364 9.68 -7.11 7.09
CA GLN A 364 8.62 -7.10 6.07
C GLN A 364 8.08 -5.69 5.81
N VAL A 365 7.41 -5.49 4.67
CA VAL A 365 6.83 -4.18 4.31
C VAL A 365 5.69 -3.84 5.26
N GLU A 366 4.88 -4.86 5.51
CA GLU A 366 3.71 -5.03 6.37
C GLU A 366 4.03 -5.24 7.86
N HIS A 367 5.29 -5.07 8.28
CA HIS A 367 5.63 -5.04 9.71
C HIS A 367 4.77 -4.09 10.57
N PRO A 368 4.23 -2.95 10.07
CA PRO A 368 3.42 -2.05 10.87
C PRO A 368 2.11 -2.62 11.44
N VAL A 369 1.50 -3.66 10.83
CA VAL A 369 0.33 -4.32 11.47
C VAL A 369 0.74 -5.08 12.72
N THR A 370 1.93 -5.70 12.71
CA THR A 370 2.53 -6.33 13.89
C THR A 370 2.87 -5.29 14.96
N GLU A 371 3.40 -4.13 14.58
CA GLU A 371 3.63 -3.01 15.51
C GLU A 371 2.34 -2.53 16.17
N ALA A 372 1.23 -2.47 15.42
CA ALA A 372 -0.06 -2.06 15.94
C ALA A 372 -0.64 -3.03 17.00
N ILE A 373 -0.57 -4.35 16.76
CA ILE A 373 -1.09 -5.36 17.70
C ILE A 373 -0.14 -5.68 18.86
N THR A 374 1.18 -5.46 18.74
CA THR A 374 2.12 -5.67 19.85
C THR A 374 2.40 -4.40 20.67
N GLY A 375 2.26 -3.23 20.05
CA GLY A 375 2.66 -1.95 20.63
C GLY A 375 4.18 -1.71 20.66
N GLU A 376 4.97 -2.48 19.91
CA GLU A 376 6.42 -2.36 19.84
C GLU A 376 6.89 -1.69 18.53
N ASP A 377 8.08 -1.10 18.56
CA ASP A 377 8.79 -0.59 17.38
C ASP A 377 9.81 -1.64 16.94
N LEU A 378 9.55 -2.34 15.83
CA LEU A 378 10.39 -3.45 15.38
C LEU A 378 11.73 -2.95 14.83
N VAL A 379 11.77 -1.75 14.24
CA VAL A 379 13.03 -1.11 13.86
C VAL A 379 13.87 -0.80 15.11
N SER A 380 13.25 -0.37 16.21
CA SER A 380 13.95 -0.15 17.48
C SER A 380 14.55 -1.45 18.02
N TRP A 381 13.82 -2.56 17.92
CA TRP A 381 14.34 -3.89 18.27
C TRP A 381 15.52 -4.31 17.38
N GLN A 382 15.49 -4.03 16.07
CA GLN A 382 16.62 -4.28 15.19
C GLN A 382 17.89 -3.52 15.62
N PHE A 383 17.77 -2.23 16.00
CA PHE A 383 18.91 -1.47 16.53
C PHE A 383 19.47 -2.05 17.83
N LYS A 384 18.59 -2.40 18.79
CA LYS A 384 18.98 -2.99 20.08
C LYS A 384 19.72 -4.32 19.90
N ILE A 385 19.17 -5.22 19.10
CA ILE A 385 19.75 -6.55 18.87
C ILE A 385 21.06 -6.44 18.11
N ALA A 386 21.15 -5.59 17.08
CA ALA A 386 22.41 -5.33 16.38
C ALA A 386 23.50 -4.77 17.32
N ALA A 387 23.13 -3.87 18.24
CA ALA A 387 23.99 -3.39 19.33
C ALA A 387 24.37 -4.46 20.37
N GLY A 388 23.75 -5.64 20.33
CA GLY A 388 24.02 -6.77 21.22
C GLY A 388 23.18 -6.80 22.50
N GLU A 389 22.03 -6.14 22.52
CA GLU A 389 21.05 -6.30 23.61
C GLU A 389 20.22 -7.60 23.42
N PRO A 390 19.77 -8.24 24.51
CA PRO A 390 18.84 -9.38 24.45
C PRO A 390 17.43 -8.94 24.03
N LEU A 391 16.58 -9.91 23.67
CA LEU A 391 15.18 -9.64 23.33
C LEU A 391 14.43 -8.86 24.44
N PRO A 392 13.72 -7.75 24.14
CA PRO A 392 13.08 -6.92 25.16
C PRO A 392 11.88 -7.54 25.89
N LEU A 393 11.21 -8.52 25.30
CA LEU A 393 9.99 -9.15 25.84
C LEU A 393 10.03 -10.67 25.73
N THR A 394 9.28 -11.35 26.59
CA THR A 394 9.01 -12.80 26.51
C THR A 394 7.82 -13.11 25.60
N GLN A 395 7.74 -14.36 25.12
CA GLN A 395 6.62 -14.83 24.29
C GLN A 395 5.24 -14.58 24.95
N ASP A 396 5.13 -14.86 26.26
CA ASP A 396 3.86 -14.70 27.00
C ASP A 396 3.41 -13.24 27.07
N THR A 397 4.35 -12.31 27.25
CA THR A 397 4.06 -10.86 27.28
C THR A 397 3.61 -10.36 25.91
N ILE A 398 4.20 -10.89 24.83
CA ILE A 398 3.80 -10.59 23.46
C ILE A 398 2.39 -11.13 23.17
N ALA A 399 2.10 -12.38 23.54
CA ALA A 399 0.78 -13.00 23.38
C ALA A 399 -0.31 -12.23 24.14
N GLN A 400 -0.03 -11.81 25.38
CA GLN A 400 -0.93 -10.97 26.18
C GLN A 400 -1.23 -9.64 25.47
N ARG A 401 -0.20 -8.93 24.99
CA ARG A 401 -0.36 -7.62 24.31
C ARG A 401 -1.21 -7.72 23.05
N ILE A 402 -1.03 -8.78 22.26
CA ILE A 402 -1.85 -9.04 21.06
C ILE A 402 -3.32 -9.20 21.44
N SER A 403 -3.61 -9.99 22.48
CA SER A 403 -4.96 -10.19 23.02
C SER A 403 -5.59 -8.88 23.53
N GLU A 404 -4.81 -8.02 24.19
CA GLU A 404 -5.28 -6.72 24.71
C GLU A 404 -5.53 -5.65 23.63
N ARG A 405 -4.81 -5.71 22.49
CA ARG A 405 -4.82 -4.66 21.45
C ARG A 405 -5.80 -4.93 20.31
N GLY A 406 -6.18 -6.18 20.09
CA GLY A 406 -7.15 -6.57 19.06
C GLY A 406 -6.54 -6.72 17.67
N TRP A 407 -7.04 -5.97 16.70
CA TRP A 407 -6.85 -6.22 15.26
C TRP A 407 -6.25 -5.02 14.53
N ALA A 408 -5.35 -5.27 13.58
CA ALA A 408 -4.82 -4.29 12.65
C ALA A 408 -4.95 -4.77 11.19
N ILE A 409 -5.17 -3.82 10.27
CA ILE A 409 -5.16 -4.05 8.83
C ILE A 409 -4.33 -2.94 8.18
N GLU A 410 -3.42 -3.33 7.31
CA GLU A 410 -2.67 -2.44 6.41
C GLU A 410 -3.25 -2.52 5.00
N ALA A 411 -3.21 -1.39 4.30
CA ALA A 411 -3.49 -1.30 2.87
C ALA A 411 -2.34 -0.58 2.17
N ARG A 412 -1.78 -1.22 1.14
CA ARG A 412 -0.78 -0.62 0.27
C ARG A 412 -1.44 0.27 -0.79
N ILE A 413 -1.16 1.56 -0.70
CA ILE A 413 -1.64 2.57 -1.63
C ILE A 413 -0.67 2.64 -2.81
N TYR A 414 -1.06 2.10 -3.96
CA TYR A 414 -0.24 2.04 -5.16
C TYR A 414 -0.67 3.06 -6.23
N ALA A 415 0.30 3.57 -6.98
CA ALA A 415 0.11 4.24 -8.26
C ALA A 415 -0.16 3.19 -9.36
N GLU A 416 -1.42 2.79 -9.50
CA GLU A 416 -1.86 1.77 -10.45
C GLU A 416 -3.34 1.98 -10.83
N ASN A 417 -3.77 1.45 -11.97
CA ASN A 417 -5.15 1.52 -12.43
C ASN A 417 -5.86 0.14 -12.39
N PRO A 418 -6.62 -0.19 -11.34
CA PRO A 418 -7.31 -1.47 -11.21
C PRO A 418 -8.21 -1.84 -12.40
N SER A 419 -8.90 -0.86 -13.02
CA SER A 419 -9.82 -1.14 -14.14
C SER A 419 -9.06 -1.55 -15.41
N GLN A 420 -7.82 -1.08 -15.58
CA GLN A 420 -6.90 -1.49 -16.63
C GLN A 420 -5.97 -2.60 -16.14
N ASN A 421 -6.54 -3.64 -15.52
CA ASN A 421 -5.80 -4.82 -15.05
C ASN A 421 -4.60 -4.45 -14.14
N PHE A 422 -4.75 -3.38 -13.36
CA PHE A 422 -3.72 -2.79 -12.50
C PHE A 422 -2.39 -2.52 -13.22
N MET A 423 -2.49 -1.92 -14.41
CA MET A 423 -1.34 -1.28 -15.04
C MET A 423 -0.78 -0.20 -14.09
N PRO A 424 0.54 -0.18 -13.82
CA PRO A 424 1.14 0.86 -13.01
C PRO A 424 1.04 2.25 -13.67
N ASP A 425 1.05 3.28 -12.84
CA ASP A 425 0.99 4.67 -13.26
C ASP A 425 2.14 5.47 -12.62
N SER A 426 2.52 6.59 -13.24
CA SER A 426 3.61 7.44 -12.75
C SER A 426 3.41 8.88 -13.19
N GLY A 427 3.76 9.83 -12.32
CA GLY A 427 3.42 11.23 -12.54
C GLY A 427 3.53 12.09 -11.29
N LYS A 428 3.16 13.36 -11.44
CA LYS A 428 3.19 14.35 -10.36
C LYS A 428 1.93 14.25 -9.52
N LEU A 429 2.07 14.29 -8.20
CA LEU A 429 0.96 14.37 -7.25
C LEU A 429 0.42 15.81 -7.21
N ILE A 430 -0.41 16.15 -8.20
CA ILE A 430 -1.06 17.47 -8.38
C ILE A 430 -1.87 17.83 -7.13
N HIS A 431 -2.58 16.84 -6.59
CA HIS A 431 -3.24 16.93 -5.29
C HIS A 431 -3.03 15.65 -4.50
N LEU A 432 -2.74 15.81 -3.21
CA LEU A 432 -2.68 14.74 -2.23
C LEU A 432 -3.29 15.27 -0.94
N ARG A 433 -4.35 14.60 -0.48
CA ARG A 433 -4.82 14.65 0.92
C ARG A 433 -4.78 13.23 1.46
N THR A 434 -4.15 13.07 2.62
CA THR A 434 -4.11 11.80 3.34
C THR A 434 -5.12 11.80 4.49
N PRO A 435 -5.55 10.63 4.99
CA PRO A 435 -6.42 10.53 6.16
C PRO A 435 -5.78 11.16 7.40
N ARG A 436 -6.62 11.58 8.35
CA ARG A 436 -6.13 12.20 9.58
C ARG A 436 -5.50 11.12 10.49
N ILE A 437 -4.21 11.28 10.77
CA ILE A 437 -3.47 10.45 11.70
C ILE A 437 -4.11 10.51 13.10
N SER A 438 -4.22 9.36 13.76
CA SER A 438 -4.72 9.18 15.11
C SER A 438 -4.11 7.92 15.74
N ASP A 439 -4.35 7.67 17.03
CA ASP A 439 -3.87 6.47 17.74
C ASP A 439 -4.26 5.14 17.06
N SER A 440 -5.26 5.17 16.16
CA SER A 440 -5.70 3.99 15.40
C SER A 440 -5.63 4.14 13.88
N ILE A 441 -4.99 5.21 13.37
CA ILE A 441 -4.74 5.44 11.94
C ILE A 441 -3.31 5.96 11.80
N ARG A 442 -2.41 5.13 11.28
CA ARG A 442 -1.02 5.46 10.96
C ARG A 442 -0.82 5.43 9.45
N ILE A 443 0.07 6.29 8.96
CA ILE A 443 0.42 6.37 7.54
C ILE A 443 1.94 6.43 7.42
N ASP A 444 2.52 5.45 6.73
CA ASP A 444 3.93 5.44 6.34
C ASP A 444 4.02 5.73 4.85
N ALA A 445 4.25 7.00 4.50
CA ALA A 445 4.32 7.51 3.13
C ALA A 445 5.72 8.03 2.78
N GLY A 446 6.09 7.91 1.50
CA GLY A 446 7.35 8.39 0.93
C GLY A 446 7.24 9.68 0.11
N PHE A 447 6.01 10.20 -0.05
CA PHE A 447 5.68 11.30 -0.96
C PHE A 447 4.74 12.31 -0.30
N ILE A 448 4.85 13.58 -0.70
CA ILE A 448 3.92 14.67 -0.34
C ILE A 448 3.28 15.29 -1.60
N LYS A 449 2.32 16.19 -1.41
CA LYS A 449 1.71 16.97 -2.51
C LYS A 449 2.78 17.73 -3.28
N GLY A 450 2.83 17.54 -4.59
CA GLY A 450 3.80 18.17 -5.50
C GLY A 450 4.97 17.26 -5.89
N ASP A 451 5.22 16.17 -5.17
CA ASP A 451 6.25 15.19 -5.53
C ASP A 451 5.88 14.44 -6.83
N THR A 452 6.88 13.75 -7.41
CA THR A 452 6.68 12.91 -8.61
C THR A 452 6.96 11.46 -8.27
N VAL A 453 5.97 10.59 -8.51
CA VAL A 453 6.15 9.13 -8.50
C VAL A 453 6.84 8.75 -9.81
N SER A 454 8.08 8.28 -9.72
CA SER A 454 8.93 7.94 -10.87
C SER A 454 8.69 6.50 -11.35
N SER A 455 8.68 6.29 -12.66
CA SER A 455 8.59 4.96 -13.29
C SER A 455 9.86 4.09 -13.15
N ALA A 456 10.93 4.64 -12.56
CA ALA A 456 12.18 3.91 -12.34
C ALA A 456 12.13 2.91 -11.16
N TYR A 457 11.11 2.98 -10.30
CA TYR A 457 10.98 2.20 -9.07
C TYR A 457 9.56 1.67 -8.86
N ASP A 458 9.34 1.00 -7.74
CA ASP A 458 8.01 0.56 -7.32
C ASP A 458 7.05 1.75 -7.10
N GLY A 459 5.77 1.52 -7.41
CA GLY A 459 4.71 2.53 -7.40
C GLY A 459 4.01 2.73 -6.05
N MET A 460 4.47 2.13 -4.95
CA MET A 460 3.84 2.31 -3.64
C MET A 460 4.02 3.75 -3.13
N ILE A 461 2.89 4.44 -2.93
CA ILE A 461 2.82 5.82 -2.44
C ILE A 461 2.90 5.84 -0.91
N ALA A 462 2.15 4.96 -0.27
CA ALA A 462 2.03 4.88 1.18
C ALA A 462 1.51 3.52 1.65
N LYS A 463 1.78 3.19 2.91
CA LYS A 463 1.03 2.21 3.71
C LYS A 463 0.00 2.94 4.57
N LEU A 464 -1.26 2.55 4.51
CA LEU A 464 -2.31 2.97 5.46
C LEU A 464 -2.53 1.85 6.47
N ILE A 465 -2.23 2.09 7.74
CA ILE A 465 -2.40 1.12 8.82
C ILE A 465 -3.54 1.58 9.71
N VAL A 466 -4.50 0.70 9.97
CA VAL A 466 -5.66 0.98 10.81
C VAL A 466 -5.81 -0.12 11.86
N SER A 467 -6.15 0.26 13.10
CA SER A 467 -6.33 -0.67 14.22
C SER A 467 -7.65 -0.50 14.98
N GLY A 468 -8.06 -1.53 15.70
CA GLY A 468 -9.32 -1.55 16.44
C GLY A 468 -9.51 -2.82 17.26
N PRO A 469 -10.47 -2.81 18.21
CA PRO A 469 -10.66 -3.91 19.16
C PRO A 469 -11.20 -5.20 18.50
N THR A 470 -11.85 -5.11 17.34
CA THR A 470 -12.30 -6.26 16.55
C THR A 470 -12.07 -6.01 15.06
N ARG A 471 -11.96 -7.10 14.29
CA ARG A 471 -11.78 -7.07 12.84
C ARG A 471 -12.82 -6.21 12.13
N GLU A 472 -14.11 -6.32 12.49
CA GLU A 472 -15.21 -5.57 11.87
C GLU A 472 -15.21 -4.08 12.23
N VAL A 473 -14.64 -3.71 13.40
CA VAL A 473 -14.38 -2.30 13.72
C VAL A 473 -13.22 -1.79 12.86
N THR A 474 -12.14 -2.57 12.74
CA THR A 474 -10.97 -2.21 11.94
C THR A 474 -11.29 -2.09 10.45
N ILE A 475 -12.08 -2.99 9.85
CA ILE A 475 -12.56 -2.87 8.45
C ILE A 475 -13.39 -1.60 8.25
N ARG A 476 -14.31 -1.27 9.17
CA ARG A 476 -15.13 -0.04 9.07
C ARG A 476 -14.28 1.22 9.20
N LYS A 477 -13.29 1.23 10.10
CA LYS A 477 -12.31 2.32 10.21
C LYS A 477 -11.43 2.42 8.97
N LEU A 478 -11.00 1.30 8.39
CA LEU A 478 -10.19 1.25 7.16
C LEU A 478 -10.97 1.84 5.98
N TYR A 479 -12.24 1.44 5.82
CA TYR A 479 -13.13 2.03 4.82
C TYR A 479 -13.28 3.55 5.00
N ALA A 480 -13.52 4.02 6.23
CA ALA A 480 -13.64 5.45 6.53
C ALA A 480 -12.31 6.21 6.29
N ALA A 481 -11.17 5.64 6.65
CA ALA A 481 -9.87 6.22 6.36
C ALA A 481 -9.61 6.28 4.85
N LEU A 482 -9.92 5.23 4.08
CA LEU A 482 -9.83 5.25 2.62
C LEU A 482 -10.73 6.34 1.99
N GLN A 483 -11.86 6.67 2.61
CA GLN A 483 -12.75 7.76 2.16
C GLN A 483 -12.12 9.17 2.33
N ASP A 484 -11.22 9.37 3.28
CA ASP A 484 -10.56 10.68 3.49
C ASP A 484 -9.46 10.99 2.45
N TYR A 485 -8.89 9.95 1.81
CA TYR A 485 -7.85 10.08 0.79
C TYR A 485 -8.37 10.83 -0.46
N GLU A 486 -7.55 11.76 -0.95
CA GLU A 486 -7.73 12.41 -2.25
C GLU A 486 -6.39 12.39 -3.00
N VAL A 487 -6.34 11.79 -4.19
CA VAL A 487 -5.12 11.72 -5.03
C VAL A 487 -5.45 12.13 -6.45
N VAL A 488 -4.71 13.09 -7.02
CA VAL A 488 -4.86 13.55 -8.40
C VAL A 488 -3.50 13.71 -9.07
N GLY A 489 -3.43 13.30 -10.35
CA GLY A 489 -2.24 13.37 -11.21
C GLY A 489 -1.73 11.99 -11.66
N LEU A 490 -2.17 10.93 -10.99
CA LEU A 490 -1.97 9.53 -11.36
C LEU A 490 -3.16 8.67 -10.85
N SER A 491 -3.31 7.49 -11.41
CA SER A 491 -4.29 6.46 -11.01
C SER A 491 -3.89 5.81 -9.69
N THR A 492 -4.87 5.41 -8.87
CA THR A 492 -4.59 4.65 -7.63
C THR A 492 -5.56 3.51 -7.40
N ASN A 493 -5.15 2.56 -6.55
CA ASN A 493 -5.99 1.44 -6.12
C ASN A 493 -7.00 1.77 -5.00
N ILE A 494 -7.09 3.03 -4.55
CA ILE A 494 -7.91 3.43 -3.37
C ILE A 494 -9.40 3.08 -3.53
N GLU A 495 -10.01 3.34 -4.69
CA GLU A 495 -11.42 2.99 -4.93
C GLU A 495 -11.64 1.46 -5.00
N PHE A 496 -10.64 0.69 -5.42
CA PHE A 496 -10.69 -0.78 -5.40
C PHE A 496 -10.59 -1.33 -3.97
N LEU A 497 -9.71 -0.76 -3.13
CA LEU A 497 -9.61 -1.07 -1.70
C LEU A 497 -10.94 -0.81 -0.97
N LYS A 498 -11.61 0.32 -1.26
CA LYS A 498 -12.94 0.64 -0.71
C LYS A 498 -13.99 -0.42 -1.01
N LYS A 499 -13.94 -1.04 -2.20
CA LYS A 499 -14.84 -2.14 -2.57
C LYS A 499 -14.52 -3.42 -1.80
N ILE A 500 -13.24 -3.77 -1.62
CA ILE A 500 -12.85 -4.93 -0.79
C ILE A 500 -13.38 -4.76 0.64
N CYS A 501 -13.22 -3.60 1.27
CA CYS A 501 -13.74 -3.35 2.62
C CYS A 501 -15.27 -3.48 2.75
N LYS A 502 -16.01 -3.43 1.63
CA LYS A 502 -17.46 -3.65 1.57
C LYS A 502 -17.85 -5.09 1.20
N SER A 503 -16.92 -5.91 0.72
CA SER A 503 -17.24 -7.24 0.21
C SER A 503 -17.68 -8.18 1.34
N PRO A 504 -18.84 -8.87 1.21
CA PRO A 504 -19.33 -9.79 2.23
C PRO A 504 -18.34 -10.93 2.55
N ALA A 505 -17.59 -11.41 1.56
CA ALA A 505 -16.60 -12.47 1.74
C ALA A 505 -15.38 -11.97 2.54
N PHE A 506 -14.86 -10.76 2.24
CA PHE A 506 -13.77 -10.19 3.01
C PHE A 506 -14.18 -9.91 4.45
N ILE A 507 -15.40 -9.37 4.67
CA ILE A 507 -15.93 -9.10 6.02
C ILE A 507 -16.03 -10.37 6.87
N LYS A 508 -16.38 -11.53 6.28
CA LYS A 508 -16.41 -12.84 6.95
C LYS A 508 -15.03 -13.44 7.22
N GLY A 509 -13.99 -13.00 6.53
CA GLY A 509 -12.67 -13.62 6.56
C GLY A 509 -12.53 -14.82 5.61
N ASP A 510 -13.36 -14.87 4.56
CA ASP A 510 -13.29 -15.88 3.50
C ASP A 510 -12.15 -15.53 2.50
N VAL A 511 -10.91 -15.51 2.99
CA VAL A 511 -9.71 -15.06 2.25
C VAL A 511 -8.87 -16.21 1.69
N GLU A 512 -8.28 -15.99 0.51
CA GLU A 512 -7.35 -16.90 -0.18
C GLU A 512 -6.57 -16.11 -1.27
N THR A 513 -5.45 -16.62 -1.78
CA THR A 513 -4.63 -15.89 -2.77
C THR A 513 -5.32 -15.64 -4.12
N GLY A 514 -6.37 -16.41 -4.43
CA GLY A 514 -7.22 -16.22 -5.62
C GLY A 514 -8.35 -15.20 -5.45
N TYR A 515 -8.46 -14.51 -4.30
CA TYR A 515 -9.63 -13.70 -3.93
C TYR A 515 -10.07 -12.70 -5.01
N ILE A 516 -9.15 -11.90 -5.58
CA ILE A 516 -9.49 -10.88 -6.59
C ILE A 516 -10.07 -11.50 -7.87
N GLN A 517 -9.60 -12.69 -8.25
CA GLN A 517 -10.08 -13.40 -9.44
C GLN A 517 -11.47 -14.00 -9.19
N LYS A 518 -11.67 -14.61 -8.01
CA LYS A 518 -12.94 -15.22 -7.58
C LYS A 518 -14.08 -14.22 -7.43
N PHE A 519 -13.79 -13.04 -6.86
CA PHE A 519 -14.78 -11.98 -6.63
C PHE A 519 -14.72 -10.86 -7.66
N GLY A 520 -14.04 -11.07 -8.81
CA GLY A 520 -13.81 -10.04 -9.82
C GLY A 520 -15.06 -9.33 -10.33
N ASN A 521 -16.17 -10.07 -10.54
CA ASN A 521 -17.43 -9.47 -10.97
C ASN A 521 -17.96 -8.42 -9.98
N GLU A 522 -17.85 -8.68 -8.67
CA GLU A 522 -18.25 -7.73 -7.61
C GLU A 522 -17.28 -6.54 -7.56
N LEU A 523 -15.98 -6.80 -7.54
CA LEU A 523 -14.95 -5.78 -7.35
C LEU A 523 -14.79 -4.84 -8.55
N PHE A 524 -14.98 -5.31 -9.79
CA PHE A 524 -14.78 -4.52 -11.00
C PHE A 524 -16.07 -3.95 -11.61
N THR A 525 -17.26 -4.25 -11.07
CA THR A 525 -18.52 -3.63 -11.53
C THR A 525 -18.42 -2.09 -11.48
N PRO A 526 -18.62 -1.37 -12.60
CA PRO A 526 -18.68 0.09 -12.60
C PRO A 526 -19.90 0.59 -11.81
N GLU A 527 -19.71 1.66 -11.04
CA GLU A 527 -20.81 2.35 -10.36
C GLU A 527 -21.17 3.62 -11.14
N PRO A 528 -22.46 3.94 -11.38
CA PRO A 528 -22.85 5.16 -12.05
C PRO A 528 -22.39 6.41 -11.27
N VAL A 529 -22.14 7.49 -12.01
CA VAL A 529 -21.83 8.81 -11.44
C VAL A 529 -23.15 9.50 -11.08
N ALA A 530 -23.29 9.94 -9.83
CA ALA A 530 -24.52 10.59 -9.38
C ALA A 530 -24.69 11.98 -10.03
N PRO A 531 -25.94 12.42 -10.36
CA PRO A 531 -26.16 13.70 -11.05
C PRO A 531 -25.59 14.91 -10.29
N GLU A 532 -25.55 14.86 -8.95
CA GLU A 532 -24.97 15.93 -8.12
C GLU A 532 -23.46 16.11 -8.37
N VAL A 533 -22.73 15.07 -8.79
CA VAL A 533 -21.30 15.18 -9.12
C VAL A 533 -21.11 16.07 -10.36
N PHE A 534 -21.94 15.90 -11.39
CA PHE A 534 -21.93 16.75 -12.58
C PHE A 534 -22.33 18.20 -12.23
N ALA A 535 -23.33 18.38 -11.34
CA ALA A 535 -23.72 19.69 -10.84
C ALA A 535 -22.59 20.40 -10.09
N GLN A 536 -21.90 19.69 -9.17
CA GLN A 536 -20.76 20.22 -8.42
C GLN A 536 -19.55 20.53 -9.33
N ALA A 537 -19.34 19.74 -10.40
CA ALA A 537 -18.29 20.00 -11.39
C ALA A 537 -18.53 21.34 -12.10
N ALA A 538 -19.74 21.57 -12.60
CA ALA A 538 -20.14 22.82 -13.25
C ALA A 538 -20.04 24.03 -12.30
N LEU A 539 -20.54 23.90 -11.07
CA LEU A 539 -20.43 24.94 -10.04
C LEU A 539 -18.96 25.25 -9.67
N GLY A 540 -18.10 24.24 -9.66
CA GLY A 540 -16.66 24.40 -9.39
C GLY A 540 -15.89 25.10 -10.50
N LEU A 541 -16.18 24.75 -11.75
CA LEU A 541 -15.61 25.46 -12.90
C LEU A 541 -16.06 26.93 -12.92
N LEU A 542 -17.35 27.19 -12.68
CA LEU A 542 -17.89 28.56 -12.57
C LEU A 542 -17.24 29.35 -11.42
N ALA A 543 -17.00 28.71 -10.27
CA ALA A 543 -16.31 29.36 -9.15
C ALA A 543 -14.85 29.72 -9.48
N LYS A 544 -14.17 28.86 -10.24
CA LYS A 544 -12.82 29.12 -10.74
C LYS A 544 -12.84 30.32 -11.70
N GLU A 545 -13.74 30.34 -12.68
CA GLU A 545 -13.98 31.47 -13.60
C GLU A 545 -14.21 32.79 -12.83
N LEU A 546 -15.13 32.80 -11.85
CA LEU A 546 -15.49 33.99 -11.07
C LEU A 546 -14.38 34.47 -10.10
N SER A 547 -13.46 33.59 -9.69
CA SER A 547 -12.37 33.94 -8.77
C SER A 547 -11.09 34.38 -9.49
N THR A 548 -10.85 33.90 -10.72
CA THR A 548 -9.80 34.44 -11.59
C THR A 548 -10.21 35.80 -12.14
N LYS A 549 -9.71 36.88 -11.52
CA LYS A 549 -9.84 38.27 -11.98
C LYS A 549 -9.03 38.59 -13.26
N SER A 550 -9.02 37.69 -14.24
CA SER A 550 -8.51 37.97 -15.59
C SER A 550 -9.55 38.79 -16.37
N LEU A 551 -9.13 39.96 -16.87
CA LEU A 551 -9.97 40.92 -17.60
C LEU A 551 -10.30 40.52 -19.05
N ASP A 552 -10.31 39.22 -19.36
CA ASP A 552 -10.82 38.70 -20.63
C ASP A 552 -12.31 38.35 -20.51
N ILE A 553 -13.14 39.39 -20.44
CA ILE A 553 -14.58 39.27 -20.62
C ILE A 553 -14.84 39.06 -22.12
N GLY A 554 -14.64 37.84 -22.61
CA GLY A 554 -14.89 37.49 -24.01
C GLY A 554 -14.51 36.06 -24.39
N TYR A 555 -15.52 35.24 -24.71
CA TYR A 555 -15.39 34.00 -25.50
C TYR A 555 -14.59 32.82 -24.90
N GLY A 556 -14.98 32.36 -23.71
CA GLY A 556 -14.69 30.98 -23.29
C GLY A 556 -15.65 29.96 -23.94
N PRO A 557 -15.19 28.73 -24.26
CA PRO A 557 -16.03 27.69 -24.92
C PRO A 557 -17.33 27.33 -24.19
N HIS A 558 -17.34 27.46 -22.85
CA HIS A 558 -18.41 26.95 -21.98
C HIS A 558 -19.36 28.06 -21.48
N GLY A 559 -19.29 29.27 -22.04
CA GLY A 559 -20.18 30.35 -21.65
C GLY A 559 -20.01 31.67 -22.40
N GLN A 560 -21.10 32.14 -23.02
CA GLN A 560 -21.29 33.56 -23.32
C GLN A 560 -22.10 34.22 -22.20
N SER A 561 -21.76 35.46 -21.85
CA SER A 561 -22.69 36.35 -21.15
C SER A 561 -23.71 36.87 -22.17
N ILE A 562 -24.87 36.22 -22.27
CA ILE A 562 -25.90 36.57 -23.25
C ILE A 562 -26.76 37.73 -22.70
N GLY A 563 -26.34 38.95 -23.03
CA GLY A 563 -27.16 40.16 -22.95
C GLY A 563 -27.34 40.79 -21.55
N PHE A 564 -28.06 41.90 -21.52
CA PHE A 564 -28.35 42.70 -20.31
C PHE A 564 -29.47 42.07 -19.43
N SER A 565 -29.53 40.74 -19.33
CA SER A 565 -30.47 40.03 -18.46
C SER A 565 -29.90 39.86 -17.04
N PRO A 566 -30.72 39.90 -15.96
CA PRO A 566 -30.25 39.58 -14.61
C PRO A 566 -29.79 38.12 -14.43
N SER A 567 -30.13 37.23 -15.36
CA SER A 567 -29.82 35.80 -15.31
C SER A 567 -28.58 35.46 -16.15
N SER A 568 -27.46 35.14 -15.50
CA SER A 568 -26.29 34.56 -16.18
C SER A 568 -26.44 33.04 -16.27
N GLN A 569 -26.67 32.53 -17.48
CA GLN A 569 -26.68 31.09 -17.78
C GLN A 569 -25.27 30.62 -18.23
N ARG A 570 -24.92 29.38 -17.89
CA ARG A 570 -23.73 28.65 -18.37
C ARG A 570 -24.10 27.22 -18.76
N ARG A 571 -23.35 26.64 -19.70
CA ARG A 571 -23.52 25.24 -20.11
C ARG A 571 -22.17 24.53 -20.16
N PHE A 572 -22.08 23.45 -19.42
CA PHE A 572 -20.94 22.54 -19.38
C PHE A 572 -21.36 21.20 -19.99
N SER A 573 -20.40 20.47 -20.53
CA SER A 573 -20.61 19.15 -21.11
C SER A 573 -19.48 18.25 -20.61
N PHE A 574 -19.83 17.08 -20.09
CA PHE A 574 -18.89 16.19 -19.41
C PHE A 574 -18.98 14.78 -19.97
N LEU A 575 -17.82 14.20 -20.28
CA LEU A 575 -17.67 12.76 -20.44
C LEU A 575 -17.22 12.14 -19.12
N THR A 576 -17.66 10.91 -18.87
CA THR A 576 -17.12 10.06 -17.81
C THR A 576 -15.98 9.22 -18.36
N SER A 577 -15.06 8.73 -17.52
CA SER A 577 -14.00 7.81 -17.96
C SER A 577 -14.51 6.39 -18.30
N SER A 578 -15.81 6.12 -18.17
CA SER A 578 -16.47 4.89 -18.63
C SER A 578 -16.73 4.91 -20.15
N SER A 579 -17.00 3.73 -20.73
CA SER A 579 -17.15 3.50 -22.18
C SER A 579 -18.27 4.27 -22.91
N GLU A 580 -19.01 5.12 -22.21
CA GLU A 580 -20.13 5.90 -22.74
C GLU A 580 -19.62 7.18 -23.41
N LYS A 581 -19.60 7.19 -24.74
CA LYS A 581 -19.22 8.38 -25.54
C LYS A 581 -20.27 9.50 -25.56
N THR A 582 -21.40 9.31 -24.89
CA THR A 582 -22.50 10.28 -24.81
C THR A 582 -22.26 11.25 -23.65
N PRO A 583 -22.07 12.56 -23.90
CA PRO A 583 -21.79 13.51 -22.83
C PRO A 583 -23.04 13.82 -22.00
N THR A 584 -22.83 14.08 -20.71
CA THR A 584 -23.81 14.66 -19.80
C THR A 584 -23.72 16.19 -19.87
N GLU A 585 -24.80 16.85 -20.27
CA GLU A 585 -24.91 18.31 -20.23
C GLU A 585 -25.32 18.80 -18.84
N VAL A 586 -24.73 19.91 -18.41
CA VAL A 586 -25.09 20.62 -17.18
C VAL A 586 -25.35 22.08 -17.50
N MET A 587 -26.56 22.54 -17.22
CA MET A 587 -26.96 23.93 -17.34
C MET A 587 -27.00 24.57 -15.95
N VAL A 588 -26.32 25.70 -15.78
CA VAL A 588 -26.26 26.45 -14.52
C VAL A 588 -26.83 27.84 -14.74
N ASP A 589 -27.96 28.12 -14.09
CA ASP A 589 -28.61 29.43 -14.05
C ASP A 589 -28.26 30.13 -12.74
N GLN A 590 -27.57 31.26 -12.81
CA GLN A 590 -27.23 32.05 -11.63
C GLN A 590 -28.38 33.00 -11.26
N ASN A 591 -29.07 32.70 -10.16
CA ASN A 591 -30.16 33.52 -9.61
C ASN A 591 -29.63 34.66 -8.71
N SER A 592 -28.50 34.45 -8.04
CA SER A 592 -27.77 35.47 -7.26
C SER A 592 -26.29 35.08 -7.12
N PRO A 593 -25.39 35.92 -6.56
CA PRO A 593 -23.96 35.63 -6.44
C PRO A 593 -23.60 34.28 -5.79
N LYS A 594 -24.49 33.72 -4.97
CA LYS A 594 -24.33 32.41 -4.30
C LYS A 594 -25.54 31.48 -4.42
N LEU A 595 -26.49 31.78 -5.31
CA LEU A 595 -27.71 31.00 -5.48
C LEU A 595 -27.88 30.59 -6.95
N PHE A 596 -28.00 29.29 -7.19
CA PHE A 596 -27.99 28.70 -8.52
C PHE A 596 -29.17 27.75 -8.70
N THR A 597 -29.63 27.62 -9.93
CA THR A 597 -30.47 26.51 -10.38
C THR A 597 -29.65 25.67 -11.35
N VAL A 598 -29.58 24.36 -11.14
CA VAL A 598 -28.75 23.46 -11.96
C VAL A 598 -29.58 22.33 -12.53
N THR A 599 -29.56 22.18 -13.86
CA THR A 599 -30.20 21.09 -14.58
C THR A 599 -29.12 20.17 -15.16
N VAL A 600 -29.24 18.87 -14.91
CA VAL A 600 -28.32 17.83 -15.40
C VAL A 600 -29.07 16.91 -16.34
N ARG A 601 -28.56 16.71 -17.56
CA ARG A 601 -29.17 15.87 -18.60
C ARG A 601 -28.13 14.96 -19.24
N GLY A 602 -28.39 13.66 -19.24
CA GLY A 602 -27.48 12.66 -19.80
C GLY A 602 -28.14 11.29 -19.93
N PRO A 603 -27.36 10.24 -20.24
CA PRO A 603 -27.86 8.86 -20.32
C PRO A 603 -28.57 8.44 -19.03
N GLY A 604 -29.89 8.27 -19.08
CA GLY A 604 -30.69 7.90 -17.91
C GLY A 604 -30.80 8.98 -16.81
N ILE A 605 -30.40 10.22 -17.06
CA ILE A 605 -30.41 11.33 -16.09
C ILE A 605 -31.18 12.52 -16.68
N GLU A 606 -32.26 12.94 -16.01
CA GLU A 606 -32.89 14.25 -16.21
C GLU A 606 -33.31 14.82 -14.86
N GLU A 607 -32.42 15.58 -14.23
CA GLU A 607 -32.59 16.14 -12.88
C GLU A 607 -32.49 17.67 -12.89
N THR A 608 -33.22 18.33 -12.00
CA THR A 608 -33.15 19.79 -11.84
C THR A 608 -33.24 20.19 -10.37
N TYR A 609 -32.23 20.93 -9.93
CA TYR A 609 -32.02 21.36 -8.56
C TYR A 609 -32.17 22.88 -8.45
N PRO A 610 -33.35 23.40 -8.05
CA PRO A 610 -33.55 24.82 -7.84
C PRO A 610 -32.95 25.31 -6.52
N ASN A 611 -32.60 26.60 -6.46
CA ASN A 611 -32.19 27.30 -5.24
C ASN A 611 -31.01 26.67 -4.48
N ILE A 612 -30.04 26.08 -5.19
CA ILE A 612 -28.80 25.62 -4.56
C ILE A 612 -28.03 26.83 -4.05
N ALA A 613 -27.94 26.96 -2.72
CA ALA A 613 -27.02 27.92 -2.11
C ALA A 613 -25.62 27.32 -2.11
N THR A 614 -24.62 28.01 -2.67
CA THR A 614 -23.26 27.48 -2.78
C THR A 614 -22.21 28.45 -2.23
N SER A 615 -21.23 27.88 -1.56
CA SER A 615 -20.04 28.58 -1.06
C SER A 615 -18.77 27.91 -1.58
N PHE A 616 -17.77 28.72 -1.87
CA PHE A 616 -16.53 28.32 -2.54
C PHE A 616 -15.31 28.70 -1.69
N SER A 617 -14.34 27.80 -1.57
CA SER A 617 -13.11 28.00 -0.80
C SER A 617 -11.93 27.28 -1.46
N SER A 618 -11.17 27.99 -2.28
CA SER A 618 -10.06 27.43 -3.08
C SER A 618 -10.54 26.26 -3.96
N SER A 619 -10.28 25.01 -3.56
CA SER A 619 -10.75 23.79 -4.24
C SER A 619 -11.97 23.13 -3.59
N LEU A 620 -12.47 23.61 -2.45
CA LEU A 620 -13.62 23.06 -1.74
C LEU A 620 -14.90 23.83 -2.08
N ILE A 621 -15.97 23.09 -2.34
CA ILE A 621 -17.32 23.61 -2.60
C ILE A 621 -18.26 23.01 -1.55
N SER A 622 -19.06 23.86 -0.89
CA SER A 622 -20.19 23.41 -0.05
C SER A 622 -21.48 23.96 -0.66
N SER A 623 -22.31 23.04 -1.16
CA SER A 623 -23.57 23.30 -1.84
C SER A 623 -24.74 22.71 -1.05
N TYR A 624 -25.81 23.49 -0.92
CA TYR A 624 -27.04 23.11 -0.21
C TYR A 624 -28.11 22.81 -1.25
N PHE A 625 -28.21 21.55 -1.66
CA PHE A 625 -29.26 21.04 -2.54
C PHE A 625 -30.59 20.95 -1.77
N PRO A 626 -31.75 20.94 -2.46
CA PRO A 626 -33.06 20.83 -1.80
C PRO A 626 -33.22 19.62 -0.86
N HIS A 627 -32.49 18.53 -1.13
CA HIS A 627 -32.60 17.27 -0.39
C HIS A 627 -31.39 16.97 0.53
N THR A 628 -30.26 17.68 0.39
CA THR A 628 -29.04 17.42 1.18
C THR A 628 -28.00 18.55 1.08
N ARG A 629 -27.03 18.58 2.00
CA ARG A 629 -25.81 19.39 1.87
C ARG A 629 -24.68 18.49 1.35
N ILE A 630 -23.95 18.96 0.35
CA ILE A 630 -22.80 18.25 -0.23
C ILE A 630 -21.56 19.12 -0.13
N GLU A 631 -20.49 18.54 0.43
CA GLU A 631 -19.14 19.07 0.33
C GLU A 631 -18.37 18.26 -0.71
N THR A 632 -17.70 18.97 -1.61
CA THR A 632 -16.98 18.38 -2.73
C THR A 632 -15.66 19.11 -2.96
N THR A 633 -14.54 18.37 -2.92
CA THR A 633 -13.25 18.90 -3.40
C THR A 633 -13.22 18.76 -4.91
N VAL A 634 -12.99 19.85 -5.63
CA VAL A 634 -12.87 19.88 -7.10
C VAL A 634 -11.45 20.29 -7.47
N ILE A 635 -10.74 19.38 -8.13
CA ILE A 635 -9.39 19.58 -8.67
C ILE A 635 -9.48 19.56 -10.19
N THR A 636 -8.75 20.46 -10.86
CA THR A 636 -8.76 20.60 -12.31
C THR A 636 -7.33 20.51 -12.85
N ASP A 637 -7.14 19.70 -13.88
CA ASP A 637 -5.87 19.50 -14.60
C ASP A 637 -6.17 19.43 -16.10
N GLY A 638 -5.89 20.51 -16.83
CA GLY A 638 -6.36 20.69 -18.20
C GLY A 638 -7.89 20.63 -18.31
N ASP A 639 -8.35 19.71 -19.15
CA ASP A 639 -9.76 19.33 -19.38
C ASP A 639 -10.32 18.38 -18.31
N LYS A 640 -9.46 17.72 -17.51
CA LYS A 640 -9.88 16.76 -16.49
C LYS A 640 -10.32 17.47 -15.21
N VAL A 641 -11.52 17.10 -14.75
CA VAL A 641 -12.11 17.54 -13.49
C VAL A 641 -12.23 16.32 -12.58
N THR A 642 -11.43 16.29 -11.50
CA THR A 642 -11.53 15.23 -10.48
C THR A 642 -12.27 15.76 -9.26
N LEU A 643 -13.31 15.06 -8.86
CA LEU A 643 -14.17 15.38 -7.73
C LEU A 643 -14.03 14.33 -6.63
N PHE A 644 -13.98 14.78 -5.38
CA PHE A 644 -14.06 13.94 -4.20
C PHE A 644 -15.32 14.31 -3.41
N GLN A 645 -16.30 13.42 -3.37
CA GLN A 645 -17.63 13.66 -2.80
C GLN A 645 -18.07 12.43 -1.99
N HIS A 646 -18.50 12.64 -0.75
CA HIS A 646 -18.89 11.57 0.18
C HIS A 646 -17.86 10.43 0.29
N GLY A 647 -16.57 10.77 0.14
CA GLY A 647 -15.46 9.81 0.17
C GLY A 647 -15.30 8.93 -1.07
N LYS A 648 -15.94 9.27 -2.19
CA LYS A 648 -15.75 8.62 -3.51
C LYS A 648 -15.06 9.59 -4.47
N GLN A 649 -14.05 9.11 -5.18
CA GLN A 649 -13.45 9.81 -6.32
C GLN A 649 -14.32 9.66 -7.58
N SER A 650 -14.45 10.71 -8.37
CA SER A 650 -15.05 10.69 -9.70
C SER A 650 -14.25 11.57 -10.64
N GLN A 651 -13.94 11.06 -11.83
CA GLN A 651 -13.21 11.80 -12.86
C GLN A 651 -14.15 12.06 -14.04
N LEU A 652 -14.21 13.33 -14.44
CA LEU A 652 -14.93 13.81 -15.61
C LEU A 652 -13.94 14.50 -16.55
N THR A 653 -14.21 14.44 -17.85
CA THR A 653 -13.51 15.25 -18.86
C THR A 653 -14.48 16.31 -19.37
N LEU A 654 -14.10 17.59 -19.26
CA LEU A 654 -14.85 18.72 -19.79
C LEU A 654 -14.71 18.76 -21.31
N THR A 655 -15.79 18.53 -22.06
CA THR A 655 -15.78 18.56 -23.51
C THR A 655 -16.03 19.97 -24.06
N THR A 656 -15.29 20.34 -25.08
CA THR A 656 -15.60 21.51 -25.92
C THR A 656 -16.89 21.27 -26.69
N PRO A 657 -17.78 22.27 -26.82
CA PRO A 657 -18.91 22.16 -27.72
C PRO A 657 -18.47 22.05 -29.18
N SER A 658 -19.13 21.21 -29.97
CA SER A 658 -18.78 20.95 -31.39
C SER A 658 -18.83 22.17 -32.32
N TRP A 659 -19.53 23.24 -31.92
CA TRP A 659 -19.51 24.53 -32.64
C TRP A 659 -18.20 25.31 -32.42
N PHE A 660 -17.55 25.10 -31.27
CA PHE A 660 -16.30 25.76 -30.89
C PHE A 660 -15.08 25.06 -31.49
N GLU A 661 -15.09 23.72 -31.54
CA GLU A 661 -14.09 22.92 -32.28
C GLU A 661 -14.04 23.29 -33.76
N LYS A 662 -15.21 23.43 -34.40
CA LYS A 662 -15.33 23.91 -35.79
C LYS A 662 -14.84 25.35 -35.97
N ALA A 663 -14.91 26.20 -34.95
CA ALA A 663 -14.41 27.56 -35.00
C ALA A 663 -12.88 27.66 -34.77
N LEU A 664 -12.28 26.69 -34.06
CA LEU A 664 -10.83 26.60 -33.81
C LEU A 664 -10.07 25.71 -34.81
N GLY A 665 -10.76 24.91 -35.63
CA GLY A 665 -10.12 24.00 -36.59
C GLY A 665 -9.43 22.80 -35.95
N LEU A 666 -9.74 22.48 -34.69
CA LEU A 666 -9.22 21.32 -33.98
C LEU A 666 -9.98 20.07 -34.44
N LYS A 667 -9.39 19.32 -35.39
CA LYS A 667 -9.74 17.91 -35.64
C LYS A 667 -9.11 17.04 -34.54
N ASP A 668 -9.88 16.08 -34.04
CA ASP A 668 -9.33 14.95 -33.28
C ASP A 668 -8.30 14.19 -34.12
N ALA A 669 -7.28 13.59 -33.47
CA ALA A 669 -6.32 12.70 -34.12
C ALA A 669 -6.93 11.30 -34.38
N ALA A 670 -8.06 11.27 -35.08
CA ALA A 670 -8.56 10.07 -35.73
C ALA A 670 -7.42 9.45 -36.57
N ASN A 671 -7.28 8.12 -36.54
CA ASN A 671 -6.16 7.38 -37.12
C ASN A 671 -4.82 7.51 -36.36
N SER A 672 -4.84 7.46 -35.03
CA SER A 672 -3.62 7.37 -34.20
C SER A 672 -3.65 6.21 -33.17
N VAL A 673 -2.47 5.68 -32.84
CA VAL A 673 -2.25 4.77 -31.70
C VAL A 673 -1.47 5.54 -30.64
N LEU A 674 -1.99 5.60 -29.43
CA LEU A 674 -1.39 6.32 -28.30
C LEU A 674 -0.64 5.36 -27.36
N ALA A 675 0.38 5.87 -26.68
CA ALA A 675 1.06 5.17 -25.59
C ALA A 675 0.07 4.97 -24.43
N PRO A 676 -0.24 3.72 -24.02
CA PRO A 676 -1.26 3.47 -23.00
C PRO A 676 -0.78 3.83 -21.58
N MET A 677 0.54 3.98 -21.39
CA MET A 677 1.20 4.29 -20.12
C MET A 677 2.51 5.03 -20.41
N PRO A 678 3.15 5.68 -19.41
CA PRO A 678 4.50 6.19 -19.57
C PRO A 678 5.47 5.02 -19.80
N CYS A 679 6.28 5.11 -20.85
CA CYS A 679 7.09 3.99 -21.32
C CYS A 679 8.31 4.44 -22.11
N LYS A 680 9.24 3.53 -22.34
CA LYS A 680 10.37 3.70 -23.26
C LYS A 680 10.14 2.82 -24.49
N ILE A 681 10.40 3.33 -25.70
CA ILE A 681 10.36 2.53 -26.92
C ILE A 681 11.55 1.55 -26.91
N LEU A 682 11.30 0.24 -26.97
CA LEU A 682 12.34 -0.78 -27.12
C LEU A 682 12.67 -1.08 -28.57
N ARG A 683 11.67 -1.07 -29.46
CA ARG A 683 11.82 -1.24 -30.91
C ARG A 683 10.49 -0.98 -31.61
N ASN A 684 10.56 -0.53 -32.86
CA ASN A 684 9.41 -0.46 -33.76
C ASN A 684 9.39 -1.73 -34.62
N GLU A 685 8.27 -2.46 -34.63
CA GLU A 685 8.09 -3.73 -35.36
C GLU A 685 7.60 -3.48 -36.81
N VAL A 686 7.28 -2.22 -37.14
CA VAL A 686 6.84 -1.74 -38.47
C VAL A 686 7.60 -0.47 -38.86
N LYS A 687 7.43 -0.02 -40.10
CA LYS A 687 8.01 1.21 -40.68
C LYS A 687 6.93 2.13 -41.25
N GLU A 688 7.31 3.37 -41.50
CA GLU A 688 6.48 4.31 -42.26
C GLU A 688 6.28 3.80 -43.69
N GLY A 689 5.03 3.77 -44.15
CA GLY A 689 4.60 3.16 -45.41
C GLY A 689 4.19 1.68 -45.31
N ASP A 690 4.40 1.00 -44.19
CA ASP A 690 3.98 -0.41 -44.06
C ASP A 690 2.46 -0.53 -43.95
N GLN A 691 1.89 -1.47 -44.69
CA GLN A 691 0.50 -1.89 -44.54
C GLN A 691 0.39 -2.91 -43.39
N VAL A 692 -0.50 -2.66 -42.45
CA VAL A 692 -0.68 -3.49 -41.24
C VAL A 692 -2.10 -4.02 -41.12
N GLU A 693 -2.22 -5.24 -40.60
CA GLU A 693 -3.49 -5.85 -40.23
C GLU A 693 -3.89 -5.52 -38.79
N LYS A 694 -5.17 -5.66 -38.47
CA LYS A 694 -5.65 -5.59 -37.09
C LYS A 694 -4.94 -6.65 -36.23
N ASP A 695 -4.63 -6.27 -34.99
CA ASP A 695 -3.90 -7.06 -33.99
C ASP A 695 -2.44 -7.39 -34.35
N GLN A 696 -1.91 -6.90 -35.49
CA GLN A 696 -0.48 -6.95 -35.82
C GLN A 696 0.35 -6.11 -34.83
N ALA A 697 1.56 -6.56 -34.48
CA ALA A 697 2.47 -5.81 -33.62
C ALA A 697 2.98 -4.55 -34.34
N LEU A 698 3.01 -3.42 -33.64
CA LEU A 698 3.49 -2.13 -34.17
C LEU A 698 4.75 -1.65 -33.45
N VAL A 699 4.74 -1.65 -32.12
CA VAL A 699 5.81 -1.10 -31.28
C VAL A 699 5.93 -1.94 -30.02
N VAL A 700 7.15 -2.25 -29.61
CA VAL A 700 7.43 -2.84 -28.29
C VAL A 700 7.92 -1.75 -27.35
N ILE A 701 7.27 -1.67 -26.19
CA ILE A 701 7.58 -0.68 -25.16
C ILE A 701 8.05 -1.36 -23.88
N GLU A 702 8.96 -0.72 -23.16
CA GLU A 702 9.34 -1.04 -21.79
C GLU A 702 8.62 -0.09 -20.83
N SER A 703 7.95 -0.64 -19.81
CA SER A 703 7.59 0.12 -18.62
C SER A 703 7.80 -0.75 -17.39
N MET A 704 8.38 -0.17 -16.33
CA MET A 704 8.73 -0.87 -15.08
C MET A 704 9.43 -2.23 -15.29
N LYS A 705 10.42 -2.28 -16.21
CA LYS A 705 11.22 -3.48 -16.54
C LYS A 705 10.39 -4.64 -17.12
N MET A 706 9.22 -4.36 -17.70
CA MET A 706 8.40 -5.31 -18.45
C MET A 706 8.23 -4.87 -19.91
N GLU A 707 8.45 -5.78 -20.86
CA GLU A 707 8.12 -5.55 -22.27
C GLU A 707 6.61 -5.69 -22.50
N THR A 708 6.01 -4.77 -23.26
CA THR A 708 4.62 -4.84 -23.72
C THR A 708 4.57 -4.54 -25.22
N ILE A 709 3.86 -5.38 -25.97
CA ILE A 709 3.68 -5.22 -27.42
C ILE A 709 2.40 -4.41 -27.66
N ILE A 710 2.54 -3.22 -28.25
CA ILE A 710 1.43 -2.42 -28.75
C ILE A 710 1.03 -2.96 -30.12
N ARG A 711 -0.26 -3.29 -30.27
CA ARG A 711 -0.84 -3.91 -31.47
C ARG A 711 -1.77 -2.94 -32.19
N SER A 712 -1.96 -3.14 -33.49
CA SER A 712 -2.80 -2.29 -34.32
C SER A 712 -4.29 -2.50 -33.99
N PRO A 713 -5.06 -1.43 -33.69
CA PRO A 713 -6.49 -1.55 -33.44
C PRO A 713 -7.30 -1.78 -34.72
N GLN A 714 -6.71 -1.50 -35.89
CA GLN A 714 -7.36 -1.52 -37.21
C GLN A 714 -6.38 -1.97 -38.31
N CYS A 715 -6.90 -2.30 -39.49
CA CYS A 715 -6.08 -2.42 -40.69
C CYS A 715 -5.82 -1.01 -41.27
N GLY A 716 -4.63 -0.75 -41.81
CA GLY A 716 -4.28 0.55 -42.39
C GLY A 716 -2.84 0.63 -42.87
N ILE A 717 -2.45 1.79 -43.41
CA ILE A 717 -1.05 2.10 -43.77
C ILE A 717 -0.47 3.01 -42.71
N VAL A 718 0.73 2.71 -42.22
CA VAL A 718 1.43 3.53 -41.22
C VAL A 718 1.95 4.80 -41.88
N SER A 719 1.29 5.93 -41.66
CA SER A 719 1.72 7.25 -42.14
C SER A 719 3.00 7.71 -41.45
N LYS A 720 3.11 7.51 -40.12
CA LYS A 720 4.25 8.00 -39.34
C LYS A 720 4.50 7.23 -38.05
N LEU A 721 5.77 7.05 -37.70
CA LEU A 721 6.21 6.62 -36.37
C LEU A 721 6.76 7.85 -35.64
N VAL A 722 6.06 8.27 -34.57
CA VAL A 722 6.34 9.54 -33.90
C VAL A 722 7.60 9.46 -33.03
N HIS A 723 7.96 8.25 -32.59
CA HIS A 723 9.07 8.00 -31.66
C HIS A 723 10.02 6.89 -32.17
N LYS A 724 11.28 7.02 -31.78
CA LYS A 724 12.37 6.09 -32.12
C LYS A 724 12.70 5.17 -30.94
N GLU A 725 13.35 4.06 -31.23
CA GLU A 725 13.97 3.21 -30.22
C GLU A 725 14.84 4.01 -29.25
N GLY A 726 14.61 3.82 -27.96
CA GLY A 726 15.24 4.58 -26.88
C GLY A 726 14.42 5.76 -26.33
N ASP A 727 13.46 6.31 -27.08
CA ASP A 727 12.65 7.47 -26.65
C ASP A 727 11.76 7.15 -25.45
N ILE A 728 11.59 8.11 -24.54
CA ILE A 728 10.70 8.00 -23.37
C ILE A 728 9.43 8.83 -23.61
N CYS A 729 8.28 8.17 -23.59
CA CYS A 729 6.96 8.71 -23.88
C CYS A 729 6.11 8.78 -22.60
N LYS A 730 5.14 9.70 -22.56
CA LYS A 730 4.10 9.74 -21.51
C LYS A 730 2.84 8.99 -21.96
N ALA A 731 1.98 8.60 -21.03
CA ALA A 731 0.63 8.13 -21.37
C ALA A 731 -0.10 9.16 -22.25
N GLY A 732 -0.82 8.68 -23.27
CA GLY A 732 -1.53 9.51 -24.25
C GLY A 732 -0.65 10.12 -25.36
N THR A 733 0.67 9.93 -25.35
CA THR A 733 1.54 10.40 -26.44
C THR A 733 1.29 9.56 -27.70
N VAL A 734 1.16 10.17 -28.87
CA VAL A 734 1.02 9.42 -30.14
C VAL A 734 2.27 8.59 -30.41
N LEU A 735 2.12 7.29 -30.68
CA LEU A 735 3.19 6.39 -31.10
C LEU A 735 3.19 6.20 -32.62
N VAL A 736 2.01 5.93 -33.18
CA VAL A 736 1.82 5.59 -34.60
C VAL A 736 0.67 6.43 -35.15
N LEU A 737 0.83 6.97 -36.36
CA LEU A 737 -0.23 7.58 -37.16
C LEU A 737 -0.50 6.69 -38.37
N PHE A 738 -1.76 6.47 -38.70
CA PHE A 738 -2.17 5.86 -39.97
C PHE A 738 -2.58 6.94 -40.98
N GLU A 739 -2.57 6.61 -42.26
CA GLU A 739 -3.08 7.51 -43.31
C GLU A 739 -4.60 7.74 -43.15
N GLU A 740 -5.09 8.93 -43.50
CA GLU A 740 -6.54 9.19 -43.59
C GLU A 740 -7.10 8.40 -44.78
N ASN A 741 -7.92 7.37 -44.52
CA ASN A 741 -8.73 6.73 -45.56
C ASN A 741 -9.80 7.73 -46.03
N GLU A 742 -9.68 8.23 -47.27
CA GLU A 742 -10.75 8.98 -47.94
C GLU A 742 -11.94 8.06 -48.29
N GLN A 743 -12.80 7.79 -47.30
CA GLN A 743 -14.10 7.16 -47.45
C GLN A 743 -15.02 7.56 -46.28
N ASP A 744 -15.81 8.61 -46.51
CA ASP A 744 -17.00 8.99 -45.71
C ASP A 744 -18.12 7.94 -45.84
#